data_AF-A0A7S2VI40-F1
#
_entry.id   AF-A0A7S2VI40-F1
#
_cell.length_a   1.000
_cell.length_b   1.000
_cell.length_c   1.000
_cell.angle_alpha   90.00
_cell.angle_beta   90.00
_cell.angle_gamma   90.00
#
_symmetry.space_group_name_H-M   'P 1'
#
loop_
_entity.id
_entity.type
_entity.pdbx_description
1 polymer ?
#
loop_
_entity_poly.entity_id
_entity_poly.type
_entity_poly.pdbx_seq_one_letter_code
_entity_poly.pdbx_strand_id
1 'polypeptide(L)'
;DMASTDAGASTGKSGDDAATTDFGPPRFGSMFMGPEASSSASLHQVDAENSGLSPHTYDSENGPELEVSDFSKALEEFRRTDVMHRSSLNLSEALAVETLGRLSGMAGNPSGEVMPEGTRGAAWHPDAPSRTLYETFRFTLTLYDGVAVPYVLAWDVPEGGALQVMTWVVRTFWTLDMGLTFATGFHRRTSNVELRLGVIAKRYLKTFFALDLALVVLDWCGALEPGLRWVRLARLARMVRQAPRAVELRAKAKTMFYAKVAHLAMDIGSLLLAIFFLTHVLSCVWYVLGNWQSGSDTGDTWLTTGKYSSAGSRYEYVTALHWALTQLTPGSMEVVPASSVERIYNVVVLLMGLVVGSSLVATLSAMMTEYRLFIEKSLQNMRQLDTYLDQAGVAPELAMAIKLQVQSSIKQRKRLRAKEVSYLSLTSSSLQRVLRTQTCSRQFRLHVFFSGWGRIDNNCFHNFCSVALQDRFFTAGDIVFHEASQGRAMHLVAHGRLNYTPGEDAPEYTFALTDSRLVCPEGVWCSEVALWVKWSHIGTMLAAVATEVLTINTDAWKEQLVRYSEAVEVLADYGRAFHKFMHEPCTVRSDLAWATDYHELMFGLHVSSRIALSRGLFESLDGQGSHEWSNARKLKTRLPRATIERLSEEVRTGKTVVGVVDQEVVRFTFVVAMHIYLADAGVTHSASSLELVGERFLVKMGEVDRATGEISAGCLLPGTKRRERETSVAAMRRTVEGDLSGLAASMDWKPSNGNQKEAFMKESPTYGIRTMYFRTKFTGFIDSDLAALSVPAPTARCKTQCSTGTVCCLLRSKAQAEAEAKQELAADIFEALGSVVVIRSPPGTQTSCKLYCWLSEKEFQVLSHKYAEPIVQQWVSQVSLSADFSTFVPADPGRAAITRQRTFRFQNKRSPKSTEDAAAESNKGERSK
;
A
#
# COMPACT_ATOMS: atom_id res chain seq x y z
N ASP A 1 -27.13 73.86 -12.17
CA ASP A 1 -25.78 74.44 -12.14
C ASP A 1 -24.74 73.46 -12.65
N MET A 2 -24.12 73.90 -13.76
CA MET A 2 -22.90 73.45 -14.49
C MET A 2 -22.74 71.94 -14.77
N ALA A 3 -23.10 71.44 -15.97
CA ALA A 3 -22.38 71.48 -17.28
C ALA A 3 -21.26 70.41 -17.34
N SER A 4 -21.12 69.52 -18.34
CA SER A 4 -21.35 69.52 -19.81
C SER A 4 -21.27 68.05 -20.29
N THR A 5 -22.19 67.48 -21.07
CA THR A 5 -22.38 67.48 -22.55
C THR A 5 -21.16 67.09 -23.40
N ASP A 6 -21.23 65.92 -24.06
CA ASP A 6 -21.24 65.77 -25.54
C ASP A 6 -21.43 64.28 -25.90
N ALA A 7 -22.55 63.90 -26.54
CA ALA A 7 -22.74 63.72 -27.99
C ALA A 7 -21.97 62.49 -28.53
N GLY A 8 -22.54 61.48 -29.21
CA GLY A 8 -23.74 61.40 -30.02
C GLY A 8 -23.38 60.79 -31.38
N ALA A 9 -24.28 59.96 -31.94
CA ALA A 9 -24.34 59.44 -33.32
C ALA A 9 -23.54 58.15 -33.63
N SER A 10 -23.97 57.18 -34.45
CA SER A 10 -25.27 56.72 -35.01
C SER A 10 -24.95 55.66 -36.07
N THR A 11 -25.80 54.62 -36.22
CA THR A 11 -26.10 53.84 -37.46
C THR A 11 -24.96 53.06 -38.15
N GLY A 12 -25.11 51.84 -38.70
CA GLY A 12 -26.26 50.96 -38.92
C GLY A 12 -25.90 49.74 -39.81
N LYS A 13 -26.59 48.63 -39.55
CA LYS A 13 -27.15 47.61 -40.48
C LYS A 13 -26.29 46.71 -41.44
N SER A 14 -26.75 45.44 -41.44
CA SER A 14 -26.72 44.35 -42.46
C SER A 14 -25.37 43.73 -42.83
N GLY A 15 -25.21 42.42 -43.03
CA GLY A 15 -26.12 41.27 -43.06
C GLY A 15 -25.32 39.98 -43.35
N ASP A 16 -25.91 38.86 -42.98
CA ASP A 16 -25.69 37.43 -43.30
C ASP A 16 -24.45 36.98 -44.10
N ASP A 17 -23.76 35.95 -43.59
CA ASP A 17 -23.53 34.70 -44.35
C ASP A 17 -23.04 33.54 -43.46
N ALA A 18 -23.32 32.33 -43.94
CA ALA A 18 -23.41 31.07 -43.20
C ALA A 18 -22.09 30.29 -43.00
N ALA A 19 -22.24 29.19 -42.22
CA ALA A 19 -21.51 27.91 -42.28
C ALA A 19 -20.44 27.62 -41.20
N THR A 20 -20.79 26.64 -40.35
CA THR A 20 -20.01 25.49 -39.86
C THR A 20 -18.49 25.45 -40.10
N THR A 21 -17.69 25.18 -39.06
CA THR A 21 -16.81 23.98 -38.98
C THR A 21 -16.05 23.88 -37.65
N ASP A 22 -15.90 22.63 -37.19
CA ASP A 22 -14.89 22.10 -36.25
C ASP A 22 -13.49 22.68 -36.45
N PHE A 23 -12.74 22.89 -35.37
CA PHE A 23 -11.27 22.78 -35.41
C PHE A 23 -10.68 22.26 -34.09
N GLY A 24 -9.94 21.15 -34.21
CA GLY A 24 -9.02 20.62 -33.21
C GLY A 24 -7.71 21.43 -33.10
N PRO A 25 -6.75 20.99 -32.26
CA PRO A 25 -5.60 21.78 -31.87
C PRO A 25 -4.47 21.70 -32.91
N PRO A 26 -3.67 22.77 -33.12
CA PRO A 26 -2.58 22.72 -34.08
C PRO A 26 -1.32 22.11 -33.46
N ARG A 27 -0.73 21.18 -34.20
CA ARG A 27 0.71 20.90 -34.23
C ARG A 27 1.33 21.78 -35.32
N PHE A 28 2.50 22.36 -35.07
CA PHE A 28 3.45 22.71 -36.11
C PHE A 28 4.87 22.47 -35.60
N GLY A 29 5.70 21.89 -36.47
CA GLY A 29 7.09 21.56 -36.22
C GLY A 29 8.06 22.25 -37.20
N SER A 30 9.33 22.18 -36.81
CA SER A 30 10.59 22.10 -37.57
C SER A 30 10.92 23.05 -38.73
N MET A 31 12.05 23.75 -38.57
CA MET A 31 13.14 24.04 -39.54
C MET A 31 14.10 25.05 -38.87
N PHE A 32 15.44 25.03 -38.87
CA PHE A 32 16.50 24.46 -39.74
C PHE A 32 17.84 24.36 -38.95
N MET A 33 18.78 23.55 -39.47
CA MET A 33 20.20 23.27 -39.11
C MET A 33 21.10 24.52 -38.94
N GLY A 34 22.02 24.61 -37.96
CA GLY A 34 23.46 24.19 -37.98
C GLY A 34 24.41 25.38 -38.34
N PRO A 35 25.74 25.43 -38.03
CA PRO A 35 26.64 24.42 -37.44
C PRO A 35 27.59 24.95 -36.31
N GLU A 36 28.51 24.05 -35.90
CA GLU A 36 29.59 24.10 -34.89
C GLU A 36 30.62 25.25 -35.04
N ALA A 37 31.27 25.65 -33.92
CA ALA A 37 32.74 25.62 -33.71
C ALA A 37 33.26 26.56 -32.59
N SER A 38 33.96 25.95 -31.62
CA SER A 38 35.24 26.32 -30.98
C SER A 38 35.58 27.74 -30.45
N SER A 39 36.26 27.69 -29.28
CA SER A 39 37.29 28.63 -28.76
C SER A 39 36.76 29.91 -28.10
N SER A 40 37.37 30.54 -27.08
CA SER A 40 38.43 30.24 -26.10
C SER A 40 38.65 31.56 -25.33
N ALA A 41 38.95 31.50 -24.03
CA ALA A 41 39.54 32.58 -23.21
C ALA A 41 38.64 33.84 -22.95
N SER A 42 38.72 34.56 -21.83
CA SER A 42 39.83 34.79 -20.92
C SER A 42 39.37 35.27 -19.54
N LEU A 43 40.19 34.93 -18.54
CA LEU A 43 40.31 35.48 -17.19
C LEU A 43 39.99 36.98 -17.03
N HIS A 44 39.41 37.34 -15.89
CA HIS A 44 39.99 38.39 -15.05
C HIS A 44 39.93 38.01 -13.56
N GLN A 45 41.11 38.05 -12.99
CA GLN A 45 41.55 37.75 -11.64
C GLN A 45 41.36 38.97 -10.72
N VAL A 46 40.93 38.76 -9.47
CA VAL A 46 41.27 39.62 -8.32
C VAL A 46 41.56 38.72 -7.13
N ASP A 47 42.84 38.40 -7.02
CA ASP A 47 43.73 38.30 -5.86
C ASP A 47 43.25 37.75 -4.50
N ALA A 48 43.95 36.68 -4.10
CA ALA A 48 44.12 36.23 -2.73
C ALA A 48 45.48 36.70 -2.19
N GLU A 49 45.53 37.22 -0.96
CA GLU A 49 46.76 37.31 -0.17
C GLU A 49 46.81 36.18 0.87
N ASN A 50 47.65 35.20 0.55
CA ASN A 50 48.73 34.64 1.37
C ASN A 50 48.45 34.09 2.79
N SER A 51 48.51 32.77 2.93
CA SER A 51 49.61 32.10 3.66
C SER A 51 49.57 30.59 3.42
N GLY A 52 50.69 30.05 2.93
CA GLY A 52 50.79 28.69 2.41
C GLY A 52 50.89 27.59 3.46
N LEU A 53 50.57 26.38 3.01
CA LEU A 53 51.13 25.10 3.47
C LEU A 53 50.90 24.05 2.37
N SER A 54 51.97 23.31 2.04
CA SER A 54 52.08 22.26 1.03
C SER A 54 51.19 21.04 1.30
N PRO A 55 50.87 20.22 0.27
CA PRO A 55 49.96 19.09 0.40
C PRO A 55 50.64 17.93 1.13
N HIS A 56 50.14 17.56 2.31
CA HIS A 56 50.49 16.31 2.98
C HIS A 56 49.74 15.14 2.34
N THR A 57 50.50 14.21 1.77
CA THR A 57 50.12 12.81 1.57
C THR A 57 49.61 12.23 2.88
N TYR A 58 48.39 11.70 2.89
CA TYR A 58 47.78 11.06 4.05
C TYR A 58 48.15 9.57 4.04
N ASP A 59 49.08 9.19 4.90
CA ASP A 59 49.31 7.81 5.30
C ASP A 59 48.10 7.33 6.12
N SER A 60 47.49 6.23 5.68
CA SER A 60 46.31 5.62 6.32
C SER A 60 46.72 4.64 7.42
N GLU A 61 47.44 5.09 8.44
CA GLU A 61 47.60 4.33 9.69
C GLU A 61 47.56 5.30 10.88
N ASN A 62 46.60 5.08 11.79
CA ASN A 62 46.37 5.78 13.06
C ASN A 62 45.64 7.15 13.01
N GLY A 63 44.31 7.10 12.91
CA GLY A 63 43.40 8.15 13.40
C GLY A 63 42.49 7.57 14.50
N PRO A 64 42.03 8.35 15.49
CA PRO A 64 41.49 7.82 16.74
C PRO A 64 40.23 6.99 16.48
N GLU A 65 40.27 5.72 16.87
CA GLU A 65 39.10 4.87 16.99
C GLU A 65 38.08 5.57 17.90
N LEU A 66 37.00 6.09 17.32
CA LEU A 66 35.79 6.38 18.07
C LEU A 66 35.15 5.04 18.39
N GLU A 67 35.66 4.42 19.45
CA GLU A 67 35.24 3.11 19.90
C GLU A 67 33.75 3.08 20.24
N VAL A 68 33.12 1.98 19.87
CA VAL A 68 31.84 1.48 20.42
C VAL A 68 31.83 1.44 21.97
N SER A 69 32.98 1.65 22.61
CA SER A 69 33.14 1.73 24.05
C SER A 69 32.42 2.91 24.71
N ASP A 70 32.14 4.00 24.01
CA ASP A 70 31.37 5.11 24.60
C ASP A 70 29.90 4.74 24.83
N PHE A 71 29.31 3.95 23.93
CA PHE A 71 27.94 3.46 24.08
C PHE A 71 27.85 2.33 25.11
N SER A 72 28.87 1.46 25.20
CA SER A 72 28.91 0.41 26.22
C SER A 72 29.26 0.96 27.61
N LYS A 73 30.14 1.95 27.72
CA LYS A 73 30.46 2.66 28.96
C LYS A 73 29.26 3.42 29.49
N ALA A 74 28.52 4.13 28.64
CA ALA A 74 27.26 4.78 29.02
C ALA A 74 26.22 3.76 29.52
N LEU A 75 26.17 2.56 28.91
CA LEU A 75 25.29 1.47 29.35
C LEU A 75 25.73 0.85 30.70
N GLU A 76 27.03 0.70 30.94
CA GLU A 76 27.60 0.15 32.18
C GLU A 76 27.52 1.14 33.35
N GLU A 77 27.69 2.43 33.08
CA GLU A 77 27.55 3.52 34.05
C GLU A 77 26.09 3.71 34.48
N PHE A 78 25.14 3.50 33.56
CA PHE A 78 23.71 3.43 33.86
C PHE A 78 23.34 2.16 34.65
N ARG A 79 23.91 1.00 34.29
CA ARG A 79 23.68 -0.27 35.01
C ARG A 79 24.15 -0.21 36.48
N ARG A 80 25.12 0.66 36.81
CA ARG A 80 25.55 0.95 38.19
C ARG A 80 24.62 1.88 38.97
N THR A 81 23.92 2.78 38.29
CA THR A 81 23.01 3.76 38.93
C THR A 81 21.58 3.24 39.07
N ASP A 82 21.17 2.25 38.27
CA ASP A 82 19.80 1.71 38.18
C ASP A 82 19.41 0.72 39.31
N VAL A 83 20.32 0.42 40.26
CA VAL A 83 20.00 -0.46 41.40
C VAL A 83 19.23 0.27 42.53
N MET A 84 19.20 1.61 42.55
CA MET A 84 18.58 2.39 43.64
C MET A 84 17.25 3.07 43.27
N HIS A 85 16.90 3.22 41.99
CA HIS A 85 15.75 4.04 41.58
C HIS A 85 14.46 3.26 41.25
N ARG A 86 14.46 1.94 41.49
CA ARG A 86 13.41 1.01 41.02
C ARG A 86 12.12 0.98 41.87
N SER A 87 12.00 1.76 42.94
CA SER A 87 10.93 1.57 43.94
C SER A 87 9.84 2.66 44.00
N SER A 88 10.00 3.84 43.42
CA SER A 88 9.06 4.97 43.68
C SER A 88 8.27 5.51 42.48
N LEU A 89 8.61 5.20 41.23
CA LEU A 89 8.00 5.84 40.04
C LEU A 89 6.97 4.98 39.28
N ASN A 90 6.83 3.70 39.62
CA ASN A 90 6.11 2.75 38.76
C ASN A 90 4.59 2.71 38.93
N LEU A 91 3.99 3.30 39.97
CA LEU A 91 2.56 3.03 40.25
C LEU A 91 1.59 3.97 39.52
N SER A 92 1.90 5.26 39.36
CA SER A 92 1.02 6.22 38.68
C SER A 92 1.15 6.16 37.16
N GLU A 93 2.35 5.94 36.64
CA GLU A 93 2.59 5.77 35.21
C GLU A 93 2.10 4.40 34.72
N ALA A 94 2.28 3.30 35.49
CA ALA A 94 1.73 2.00 35.09
C ALA A 94 0.19 2.01 35.00
N LEU A 95 -0.49 2.77 35.86
CA LEU A 95 -1.96 2.90 35.83
C LEU A 95 -2.44 3.71 34.61
N ALA A 96 -1.71 4.75 34.23
CA ALA A 96 -1.94 5.52 33.01
C ALA A 96 -1.62 4.70 31.74
N VAL A 97 -0.59 3.85 31.80
CA VAL A 97 -0.16 2.96 30.72
C VAL A 97 -1.14 1.80 30.53
N GLU A 98 -1.68 1.23 31.61
CA GLU A 98 -2.71 0.18 31.53
C GLU A 98 -4.04 0.74 30.99
N THR A 99 -4.38 1.99 31.33
CA THR A 99 -5.54 2.67 30.73
C THR A 99 -5.30 3.02 29.26
N LEU A 100 -4.06 3.34 28.84
CA LEU A 100 -3.72 3.53 27.42
C LEU A 100 -3.77 2.23 26.62
N GLY A 101 -3.29 1.12 27.17
CA GLY A 101 -3.43 -0.20 26.56
C GLY A 101 -4.89 -0.63 26.43
N ARG A 102 -5.74 -0.30 27.41
CA ARG A 102 -7.20 -0.55 27.34
C ARG A 102 -7.90 0.36 26.32
N LEU A 103 -7.53 1.65 26.23
CA LEU A 103 -8.12 2.59 25.26
C LEU A 103 -7.71 2.27 23.81
N SER A 104 -6.46 1.84 23.60
CA SER A 104 -5.97 1.39 22.30
C SER A 104 -6.60 0.03 21.91
N GLY A 105 -6.81 -0.87 22.87
CA GLY A 105 -7.64 -2.07 22.70
C GLY A 105 -9.11 -1.79 22.36
N MET A 106 -9.68 -0.67 22.85
CA MET A 106 -11.04 -0.22 22.50
C MET A 106 -11.11 0.48 21.14
N ALA A 107 -10.01 1.10 20.67
CA ALA A 107 -9.93 1.77 19.37
C ALA A 107 -9.71 0.81 18.19
N GLY A 108 -9.44 -0.48 18.46
CA GLY A 108 -9.24 -1.54 17.47
C GLY A 108 -10.52 -2.05 16.80
N ASN A 109 -11.70 -1.51 17.10
CA ASN A 109 -12.93 -1.91 16.40
C ASN A 109 -14.06 -0.84 16.45
N PRO A 110 -14.19 0.05 15.46
CA PRO A 110 -15.42 0.78 15.22
C PRO A 110 -16.23 0.12 14.09
N SER A 111 -16.33 -1.21 14.02
CA SER A 111 -17.32 -1.89 13.16
C SER A 111 -17.28 -3.40 13.39
N GLY A 112 -17.93 -3.85 14.45
CA GLY A 112 -18.10 -5.28 14.68
C GLY A 112 -18.91 -5.60 15.92
N GLU A 113 -20.05 -4.92 16.11
CA GLU A 113 -21.15 -5.63 16.76
C GLU A 113 -21.46 -6.84 15.87
N VAL A 114 -21.22 -8.02 16.43
CA VAL A 114 -21.59 -9.31 15.85
C VAL A 114 -23.09 -9.27 15.59
N MET A 115 -23.46 -8.98 14.34
CA MET A 115 -24.80 -9.27 13.87
C MET A 115 -24.97 -10.79 13.89
N PRO A 116 -26.02 -11.32 14.55
CA PRO A 116 -26.32 -12.74 14.43
C PRO A 116 -26.55 -13.06 12.94
N GLU A 117 -25.85 -14.09 12.46
CA GLU A 117 -26.09 -14.69 11.14
C GLU A 117 -27.56 -15.12 11.07
N GLY A 118 -28.37 -14.28 10.43
CA GLY A 118 -29.80 -14.48 10.32
C GLY A 118 -30.39 -13.50 9.34
N THR A 119 -30.44 -13.93 8.08
CA THR A 119 -31.04 -13.28 6.89
C THR A 119 -30.23 -12.15 6.24
N ARG A 120 -29.62 -12.46 5.08
CA ARG A 120 -29.38 -11.47 4.02
C ARG A 120 -30.72 -10.82 3.68
N GLY A 121 -31.01 -9.68 4.29
CA GLY A 121 -32.32 -9.03 4.19
C GLY A 121 -32.58 -8.60 2.75
N ALA A 122 -33.69 -9.05 2.17
CA ALA A 122 -34.20 -8.68 0.85
C ALA A 122 -34.63 -7.19 0.73
N ALA A 123 -34.22 -6.32 1.68
CA ALA A 123 -34.60 -4.91 1.72
C ALA A 123 -33.57 -4.04 0.98
N TRP A 124 -34.06 -3.02 0.29
CA TRP A 124 -33.26 -2.04 -0.43
C TRP A 124 -32.52 -1.13 0.56
N HIS A 125 -31.18 -1.15 0.47
CA HIS A 125 -30.30 -0.37 1.34
C HIS A 125 -30.48 1.14 1.16
N PRO A 126 -30.62 1.94 2.23
CA PRO A 126 -30.88 3.39 2.15
C PRO A 126 -29.73 4.21 1.57
N ASP A 127 -28.49 3.76 1.70
CA ASP A 127 -27.29 4.46 1.20
C ASP A 127 -26.79 3.93 -0.15
N ALA A 128 -27.55 3.04 -0.82
CA ALA A 128 -27.17 2.55 -2.14
C ALA A 128 -27.27 3.67 -3.20
N PRO A 129 -26.36 3.73 -4.21
CA PRO A 129 -26.44 4.74 -5.27
C PRO A 129 -27.72 4.62 -6.11
N SER A 130 -28.23 3.39 -6.29
CA SER A 130 -29.52 3.14 -6.94
C SER A 130 -30.68 3.77 -6.16
N ARG A 131 -30.58 3.82 -4.83
CA ARG A 131 -31.59 4.44 -3.96
C ARG A 131 -31.57 5.96 -4.10
N THR A 132 -30.39 6.58 -4.14
CA THR A 132 -30.25 8.02 -4.35
C THR A 132 -30.81 8.46 -5.70
N LEU A 133 -30.58 7.67 -6.76
CA LEU A 133 -31.16 7.93 -8.09
C LEU A 133 -32.69 7.88 -8.05
N TYR A 134 -33.26 6.88 -7.37
CA TYR A 134 -34.70 6.76 -7.18
C TYR A 134 -35.30 7.92 -6.37
N GLU A 135 -34.63 8.36 -5.30
CA GLU A 135 -35.05 9.52 -4.51
C GLU A 135 -35.03 10.81 -5.33
N THR A 136 -34.02 10.97 -6.19
CA THR A 136 -33.94 12.09 -7.14
C THR A 136 -35.12 12.06 -8.12
N PHE A 137 -35.40 10.91 -8.73
CA PHE A 137 -36.53 10.74 -9.65
C PHE A 137 -37.88 11.03 -8.97
N ARG A 138 -38.08 10.52 -7.75
CA ARG A 138 -39.25 10.79 -6.91
C ARG A 138 -39.43 12.28 -6.62
N PHE A 139 -38.34 12.99 -6.34
CA PHE A 139 -38.36 14.45 -6.15
C PHE A 139 -38.76 15.19 -7.44
N THR A 140 -38.20 14.81 -8.59
CA THR A 140 -38.54 15.40 -9.89
C THR A 140 -40.03 15.26 -10.22
N LEU A 141 -40.62 14.08 -10.00
CA LEU A 141 -42.07 13.87 -10.21
C LEU A 141 -42.93 14.69 -9.25
N THR A 142 -42.48 14.87 -8.01
CA THR A 142 -43.17 15.73 -7.03
C THR A 142 -43.12 17.20 -7.45
N LEU A 143 -41.99 17.66 -7.99
CA LEU A 143 -41.85 19.01 -8.54
C LEU A 143 -42.75 19.23 -9.76
N TYR A 144 -42.85 18.23 -10.65
CA TYR A 144 -43.78 18.25 -11.77
C TYR A 144 -45.23 18.42 -11.29
N ASP A 145 -45.70 17.60 -10.34
CA ASP A 145 -47.06 17.73 -9.77
C ASP A 145 -47.27 19.12 -9.15
N GLY A 146 -46.25 19.67 -8.49
CA GLY A 146 -46.28 21.01 -7.93
C GLY A 146 -46.55 22.13 -8.93
N VAL A 147 -46.02 22.03 -10.14
CA VAL A 147 -46.20 23.03 -11.20
C VAL A 147 -47.42 22.72 -12.07
N ALA A 148 -47.64 21.45 -12.40
CA ALA A 148 -48.71 21.06 -13.30
C ALA A 148 -50.09 21.17 -12.63
N VAL A 149 -50.25 20.80 -11.36
CA VAL A 149 -51.56 20.75 -10.69
C VAL A 149 -52.19 22.14 -10.53
N PRO A 150 -51.50 23.18 -9.99
CA PRO A 150 -52.08 24.51 -9.89
C PRO A 150 -52.43 25.11 -11.25
N TYR A 151 -51.58 24.90 -12.25
CA TYR A 151 -51.82 25.37 -13.62
C TYR A 151 -53.07 24.71 -14.25
N VAL A 152 -53.17 23.39 -14.20
CA VAL A 152 -54.31 22.64 -14.75
C VAL A 152 -55.61 22.98 -14.01
N LEU A 153 -55.56 23.22 -12.70
CA LEU A 153 -56.71 23.66 -11.92
C LEU A 153 -57.16 25.08 -12.27
N ALA A 154 -56.22 25.99 -12.51
CA ALA A 154 -56.52 27.38 -12.83
C ALA A 154 -57.11 27.51 -14.24
N TRP A 155 -56.47 26.94 -15.26
CA TRP A 155 -56.89 27.08 -16.67
C TRP A 155 -57.85 25.99 -17.18
N ASP A 156 -58.25 25.04 -16.32
CA ASP A 156 -59.09 23.88 -16.66
C ASP A 156 -58.64 23.16 -17.94
N VAL A 157 -57.32 22.97 -18.07
CA VAL A 157 -56.69 22.43 -19.28
C VAL A 157 -57.15 20.98 -19.48
N PRO A 158 -57.72 20.61 -20.65
CA PRO A 158 -58.13 19.25 -20.91
C PRO A 158 -56.92 18.31 -20.92
N GLU A 159 -57.06 17.13 -20.30
CA GLU A 159 -56.02 16.11 -20.22
C GLU A 159 -55.83 15.38 -21.56
N GLY A 160 -55.31 16.07 -22.58
CA GLY A 160 -55.01 15.53 -23.89
C GLY A 160 -53.51 15.28 -24.12
N GLY A 161 -53.19 14.32 -25.00
CA GLY A 161 -51.83 14.10 -25.50
C GLY A 161 -50.79 13.86 -24.40
N ALA A 162 -49.76 14.71 -24.34
CA ALA A 162 -48.63 14.56 -23.43
C ALA A 162 -49.00 14.68 -21.93
N LEU A 163 -49.98 15.52 -21.58
CA LEU A 163 -50.42 15.72 -20.20
C LEU A 163 -51.10 14.45 -19.66
N GLN A 164 -51.87 13.76 -20.49
CA GLN A 164 -52.52 12.51 -20.14
C GLN A 164 -51.51 11.40 -19.86
N VAL A 165 -50.53 11.23 -20.75
CA VAL A 165 -49.44 10.26 -20.59
C VAL A 165 -48.70 10.49 -19.28
N MET A 166 -48.34 11.74 -18.99
CA MET A 166 -47.62 12.08 -17.77
C MET A 166 -48.46 11.85 -16.51
N THR A 167 -49.75 12.16 -16.52
CA THR A 167 -50.67 11.87 -15.39
C THR A 167 -50.76 10.36 -15.11
N TRP A 168 -50.82 9.51 -16.14
CA TRP A 168 -50.77 8.06 -15.98
C TRP A 168 -49.43 7.57 -15.41
N VAL A 169 -48.31 8.10 -15.91
CA VAL A 169 -46.96 7.78 -15.40
C VAL A 169 -46.85 8.11 -13.92
N VAL A 170 -47.26 9.32 -13.52
CA VAL A 170 -47.24 9.77 -12.12
C VAL A 170 -48.13 8.88 -11.25
N ARG A 171 -49.35 8.57 -11.71
CA ARG A 171 -50.29 7.70 -10.98
C ARG A 171 -49.71 6.31 -10.73
N THR A 172 -49.21 5.66 -11.78
CA THR A 172 -48.60 4.33 -11.66
C THR A 172 -47.35 4.37 -10.78
N PHE A 173 -46.51 5.40 -10.92
CA PHE A 173 -45.32 5.55 -10.09
C PHE A 173 -45.64 5.60 -8.59
N TRP A 174 -46.61 6.43 -8.17
CA TRP A 174 -46.97 6.53 -6.76
C TRP A 174 -47.60 5.26 -6.19
N THR A 175 -48.30 4.46 -7.01
CA THR A 175 -48.78 3.14 -6.58
C THR A 175 -47.64 2.16 -6.33
N LEU A 176 -46.60 2.18 -7.17
CA LEU A 176 -45.42 1.33 -7.01
C LEU A 176 -44.54 1.81 -5.84
N ASP A 177 -44.39 3.13 -5.65
CA ASP A 177 -43.63 3.71 -4.54
C ASP A 177 -44.16 3.28 -3.17
N MET A 178 -45.49 3.17 -3.03
CA MET A 178 -46.13 2.66 -1.81
C MET A 178 -45.66 1.23 -1.50
N GLY A 179 -45.64 0.34 -2.49
CA GLY A 179 -45.15 -1.03 -2.36
C GLY A 179 -43.65 -1.10 -2.07
N LEU A 180 -42.84 -0.31 -2.81
CA LEU A 180 -41.40 -0.25 -2.62
C LEU A 180 -41.01 0.29 -1.24
N THR A 181 -41.81 1.17 -0.65
CA THR A 181 -41.56 1.73 0.69
C THR A 181 -41.60 0.66 1.80
N PHE A 182 -42.33 -0.45 1.61
CA PHE A 182 -42.29 -1.61 2.52
C PHE A 182 -40.97 -2.39 2.46
N ALA A 183 -40.23 -2.25 1.36
CA ALA A 183 -38.96 -2.92 1.12
C ALA A 183 -37.74 -2.00 1.29
N THR A 184 -37.91 -0.73 1.66
CA THR A 184 -36.79 0.22 1.86
C THR A 184 -36.34 0.30 3.31
N GLY A 185 -35.03 0.11 3.55
CA GLY A 185 -34.42 0.30 4.87
C GLY A 185 -34.42 1.75 5.33
N PHE A 186 -34.21 1.95 6.64
CA PHE A 186 -34.17 3.29 7.24
C PHE A 186 -33.03 3.43 8.26
N HIS A 187 -32.61 4.68 8.48
CA HIS A 187 -31.68 5.06 9.53
C HIS A 187 -32.37 5.16 10.89
N ARG A 188 -31.85 4.47 11.92
CA ARG A 188 -32.25 4.67 13.32
C ARG A 188 -31.46 5.87 13.88
N ARG A 189 -31.99 6.55 14.93
CA ARG A 189 -31.31 7.67 15.60
C ARG A 189 -29.86 7.37 16.05
N THR A 190 -29.48 6.10 16.22
CA THR A 190 -28.16 5.63 16.65
C THR A 190 -27.28 5.10 15.50
N SER A 191 -27.28 5.77 14.35
CA SER A 191 -26.41 5.48 13.18
C SER A 191 -26.48 4.06 12.56
N ASN A 192 -27.28 3.15 13.13
CA ASN A 192 -27.45 1.79 12.62
C ASN A 192 -28.60 1.73 11.60
N VAL A 193 -28.34 1.08 10.47
CA VAL A 193 -29.31 0.85 9.38
C VAL A 193 -30.16 -0.38 9.71
N GLU A 194 -31.49 -0.24 9.62
CA GLU A 194 -32.43 -1.35 9.85
C GLU A 194 -32.96 -1.88 8.50
N LEU A 195 -32.69 -3.15 8.20
CA LEU A 195 -33.08 -3.84 6.94
C LEU A 195 -34.14 -4.93 7.13
N ARG A 196 -34.67 -5.11 8.34
CA ARG A 196 -35.67 -6.14 8.63
C ARG A 196 -37.06 -5.72 8.14
N LEU A 197 -37.59 -6.42 7.13
CA LEU A 197 -38.87 -6.09 6.49
C LEU A 197 -40.05 -5.95 7.47
N GLY A 198 -40.16 -6.81 8.48
CA GLY A 198 -41.23 -6.71 9.48
C GLY A 198 -41.18 -5.43 10.33
N VAL A 199 -39.97 -4.94 10.63
CA VAL A 199 -39.77 -3.69 11.38
C VAL A 199 -40.06 -2.48 10.49
N ILE A 200 -39.64 -2.54 9.23
CA ILE A 200 -39.93 -1.51 8.21
C ILE A 200 -41.44 -1.37 8.01
N ALA A 201 -42.15 -2.47 7.76
CA ALA A 201 -43.59 -2.49 7.56
C ALA A 201 -44.35 -1.90 8.76
N LYS A 202 -44.02 -2.31 9.98
CA LYS A 202 -44.68 -1.80 11.21
C LYS A 202 -44.47 -0.30 11.41
N ARG A 203 -43.28 0.21 11.07
CA ARG A 203 -42.99 1.66 11.15
C ARG A 203 -43.76 2.42 10.08
N TYR A 204 -43.77 1.94 8.85
CA TYR A 204 -44.45 2.60 7.74
C TYR A 204 -45.98 2.67 7.97
N LEU A 205 -46.59 1.57 8.42
CA LEU A 205 -48.00 1.49 8.80
C LEU A 205 -48.40 2.52 9.87
N LYS A 206 -47.53 2.79 10.84
CA LYS A 206 -47.80 3.74 11.95
C LYS A 206 -47.59 5.21 11.60
N THR A 207 -46.84 5.51 10.53
CA THR A 207 -46.37 6.87 10.27
C THR A 207 -47.10 7.52 9.11
N PHE A 208 -47.01 6.92 7.94
CA PHE A 208 -47.27 7.60 6.68
C PHE A 208 -48.09 6.77 5.69
N PHE A 209 -48.37 5.51 6.00
CA PHE A 209 -49.15 4.62 5.13
C PHE A 209 -50.59 5.10 4.92
N ALA A 210 -51.30 5.51 5.98
CA ALA A 210 -52.68 5.97 5.86
C ALA A 210 -52.81 7.17 4.91
N LEU A 211 -51.86 8.10 4.98
CA LEU A 211 -51.80 9.26 4.08
C LEU A 211 -51.52 8.83 2.62
N ASP A 212 -50.58 7.91 2.38
CA ASP A 212 -50.31 7.42 1.02
C ASP A 212 -51.50 6.68 0.43
N LEU A 213 -52.10 5.79 1.21
CA LEU A 213 -53.23 5.01 0.78
C LEU A 213 -54.40 5.94 0.41
N ALA A 214 -54.68 6.93 1.24
CA ALA A 214 -55.71 7.94 0.94
C ALA A 214 -55.38 8.71 -0.35
N LEU A 215 -54.14 9.17 -0.54
CA LEU A 215 -53.73 9.90 -1.73
C LEU A 215 -53.76 9.06 -3.01
N VAL A 216 -53.38 7.78 -2.92
CA VAL A 216 -53.45 6.84 -4.05
C VAL A 216 -54.91 6.56 -4.40
N VAL A 217 -55.75 6.24 -3.41
CA VAL A 217 -57.18 6.00 -3.62
C VAL A 217 -57.86 7.20 -4.25
N LEU A 218 -57.62 8.40 -3.73
CA LEU A 218 -58.14 9.65 -4.32
C LEU A 218 -57.70 9.79 -5.79
N ASP A 219 -56.43 9.52 -6.10
CA ASP A 219 -55.93 9.66 -7.48
C ASP A 219 -56.55 8.68 -8.49
N TRP A 220 -56.93 7.48 -8.02
CA TRP A 220 -57.70 6.52 -8.80
C TRP A 220 -59.18 6.90 -8.91
N CYS A 221 -59.78 7.45 -7.85
CA CYS A 221 -61.13 8.01 -7.92
C CYS A 221 -61.22 9.15 -8.94
N GLY A 222 -60.21 10.02 -9.00
CA GLY A 222 -60.12 11.08 -10.02
C GLY A 222 -59.92 10.57 -11.45
N ALA A 223 -59.47 9.32 -11.62
CA ALA A 223 -59.42 8.66 -12.94
C ALA A 223 -60.80 8.21 -13.41
N LEU A 224 -61.66 7.80 -12.46
CA LEU A 224 -63.01 7.33 -12.72
C LEU A 224 -63.98 8.51 -12.91
N GLU A 225 -63.83 9.56 -12.10
CA GLU A 225 -64.62 10.79 -12.18
C GLU A 225 -63.73 12.02 -12.35
N PRO A 226 -63.43 12.42 -13.61
CA PRO A 226 -62.53 13.54 -13.89
C PRO A 226 -63.07 14.90 -13.42
N GLY A 227 -64.35 15.00 -13.04
CA GLY A 227 -64.99 16.23 -12.58
C GLY A 227 -64.64 16.67 -11.15
N LEU A 228 -64.02 15.81 -10.32
CA LEU A 228 -63.70 16.16 -8.93
C LEU A 228 -62.41 16.99 -8.82
N ARG A 229 -62.54 18.32 -8.89
CA ARG A 229 -61.41 19.26 -8.76
C ARG A 229 -60.63 19.13 -7.44
N TRP A 230 -61.32 18.81 -6.34
CA TRP A 230 -60.71 18.62 -5.01
C TRP A 230 -59.74 17.43 -4.94
N VAL A 231 -59.96 16.39 -5.76
CA VAL A 231 -59.07 15.23 -5.87
C VAL A 231 -57.72 15.62 -6.47
N ARG A 232 -57.74 16.53 -7.46
CA ARG A 232 -56.51 17.06 -8.07
C ARG A 232 -55.74 17.92 -7.06
N LEU A 233 -56.45 18.75 -6.28
CA LEU A 233 -55.85 19.58 -5.22
C LEU A 233 -55.18 18.73 -4.12
N ALA A 234 -55.77 17.59 -3.76
CA ALA A 234 -55.21 16.66 -2.78
C ALA A 234 -53.81 16.14 -3.17
N ARG A 235 -53.45 16.11 -4.47
CA ARG A 235 -52.10 15.72 -4.93
C ARG A 235 -51.01 16.64 -4.37
N LEU A 236 -51.30 17.91 -4.06
CA LEU A 236 -50.33 18.84 -3.45
C LEU A 236 -49.91 18.40 -2.04
N ALA A 237 -50.71 17.62 -1.33
CA ALA A 237 -50.32 17.04 -0.04
C ALA A 237 -49.10 16.10 -0.14
N ARG A 238 -48.79 15.59 -1.35
CA ARG A 238 -47.55 14.84 -1.61
C ARG A 238 -46.30 15.70 -1.37
N MET A 239 -46.35 17.00 -1.65
CA MET A 239 -45.22 17.91 -1.45
C MET A 239 -44.87 18.04 0.03
N VAL A 240 -45.88 18.18 0.89
CA VAL A 240 -45.72 18.23 2.36
C VAL A 240 -45.09 16.94 2.88
N ARG A 241 -45.54 15.78 2.36
CA ARG A 241 -44.98 14.47 2.69
C ARG A 241 -43.50 14.32 2.27
N GLN A 242 -43.10 14.87 1.12
CA GLN A 242 -41.72 14.74 0.61
C GLN A 242 -40.74 15.77 1.20
N ALA A 243 -41.22 16.84 1.84
CA ALA A 243 -40.35 17.90 2.37
C ALA A 243 -39.23 17.40 3.31
N PRO A 244 -39.47 16.48 4.28
CA PRO A 244 -38.39 15.95 5.13
C PRO A 244 -37.32 15.20 4.34
N ARG A 245 -37.71 14.51 3.26
CA ARG A 245 -36.80 13.76 2.39
C ARG A 245 -36.01 14.66 1.45
N ALA A 246 -36.60 15.77 1.00
CA ALA A 246 -35.88 16.78 0.21
C ALA A 246 -34.76 17.42 1.03
N VAL A 247 -34.98 17.64 2.34
CA VAL A 247 -33.94 18.11 3.27
C VAL A 247 -32.83 17.07 3.42
N GLU A 248 -33.18 15.78 3.56
CA GLU A 248 -32.20 14.69 3.64
C GLU A 248 -31.38 14.55 2.33
N LEU A 249 -32.05 14.59 1.17
CA LEU A 249 -31.39 14.52 -0.14
C LEU A 249 -30.45 15.70 -0.36
N ARG A 250 -30.85 16.90 0.04
CA ARG A 250 -29.99 18.10 0.03
C ARG A 250 -28.78 17.93 0.94
N ALA A 251 -28.97 17.39 2.16
CA ALA A 251 -27.87 17.12 3.07
C ALA A 251 -26.88 16.09 2.48
N LYS A 252 -27.39 15.00 1.89
CA LYS A 252 -26.57 14.01 1.16
C LYS A 252 -25.84 14.62 -0.03
N ALA A 253 -26.52 15.43 -0.85
CA ALA A 253 -25.91 16.13 -1.98
C ALA A 253 -24.79 17.08 -1.53
N LYS A 254 -24.99 17.80 -0.43
CA LYS A 254 -23.92 18.59 0.20
C LYS A 254 -22.74 17.68 0.57
N THR A 255 -22.94 16.56 1.26
CA THR A 255 -21.81 15.69 1.60
C THR A 255 -21.07 15.09 0.39
N MET A 256 -21.74 14.92 -0.76
CA MET A 256 -21.10 14.43 -1.99
C MET A 256 -20.23 15.49 -2.68
N PHE A 257 -20.63 16.76 -2.63
CA PHE A 257 -19.90 17.87 -3.24
C PHE A 257 -19.03 18.60 -2.21
N TYR A 258 -17.74 18.25 -2.16
CA TYR A 258 -16.77 18.88 -1.25
C TYR A 258 -16.48 20.37 -1.56
N ALA A 259 -16.80 20.83 -2.76
CA ALA A 259 -16.51 22.20 -3.17
C ALA A 259 -17.49 23.19 -2.52
N LYS A 260 -16.96 24.15 -1.74
CA LYS A 260 -17.76 25.21 -1.11
C LYS A 260 -18.62 26.00 -2.11
N VAL A 261 -18.10 26.22 -3.32
CA VAL A 261 -18.83 26.85 -4.43
C VAL A 261 -20.06 26.04 -4.84
N ALA A 262 -19.98 24.71 -4.86
CA ALA A 262 -21.12 23.85 -5.17
C ALA A 262 -22.19 23.93 -4.07
N HIS A 263 -21.79 24.00 -2.80
CA HIS A 263 -22.74 24.25 -1.70
C HIS A 263 -23.50 25.56 -1.85
N LEU A 264 -22.77 26.65 -2.14
CA LEU A 264 -23.36 27.98 -2.38
C LEU A 264 -24.33 27.94 -3.57
N ALA A 265 -23.93 27.32 -4.68
CA ALA A 265 -24.77 27.18 -5.87
C ALA A 265 -26.04 26.37 -5.60
N MET A 266 -25.96 25.27 -4.85
CA MET A 266 -27.12 24.48 -4.43
C MET A 266 -28.07 25.30 -3.54
N ASP A 267 -27.53 26.11 -2.64
CA ASP A 267 -28.32 26.94 -1.74
C ASP A 267 -29.07 28.03 -2.51
N ILE A 268 -28.39 28.75 -3.40
CA ILE A 268 -29.01 29.75 -4.30
C ILE A 268 -30.05 29.10 -5.22
N GLY A 269 -29.69 27.99 -5.88
CA GLY A 269 -30.60 27.28 -6.79
C GLY A 269 -31.88 26.81 -6.11
N SER A 270 -31.78 26.33 -4.87
CA SER A 270 -32.96 25.93 -4.08
C SER A 270 -33.86 27.09 -3.69
N LEU A 271 -33.28 28.26 -3.42
CA LEU A 271 -33.99 29.48 -3.07
C LEU A 271 -34.73 30.04 -4.29
N LEU A 272 -34.07 30.06 -5.45
CA LEU A 272 -34.70 30.44 -6.72
C LEU A 272 -35.84 29.49 -7.09
N LEU A 273 -35.69 28.18 -6.89
CA LEU A 273 -36.75 27.20 -7.13
C LEU A 273 -37.96 27.43 -6.20
N ALA A 274 -37.72 27.73 -4.92
CA ALA A 274 -38.78 28.04 -3.96
C ALA A 274 -39.53 29.33 -4.33
N ILE A 275 -38.81 30.36 -4.76
CA ILE A 275 -39.40 31.63 -5.24
C ILE A 275 -40.23 31.40 -6.50
N PHE A 276 -39.71 30.67 -7.49
CA PHE A 276 -40.43 30.32 -8.70
C PHE A 276 -41.73 29.56 -8.39
N PHE A 277 -41.69 28.60 -7.46
CA PHE A 277 -42.88 27.87 -7.05
C PHE A 277 -43.90 28.80 -6.35
N LEU A 278 -43.44 29.69 -5.48
CA LEU A 278 -44.31 30.66 -4.82
C LEU A 278 -44.99 31.59 -5.82
N THR A 279 -44.23 32.22 -6.73
CA THR A 279 -44.81 33.11 -7.76
C THR A 279 -45.76 32.38 -8.69
N HIS A 280 -45.44 31.13 -9.05
CA HIS A 280 -46.32 30.28 -9.83
C HIS A 280 -47.67 30.04 -9.14
N VAL A 281 -47.68 29.63 -7.86
CA VAL A 281 -48.91 29.40 -7.11
C VAL A 281 -49.72 30.69 -6.97
N LEU A 282 -49.07 31.81 -6.63
CA LEU A 282 -49.73 33.12 -6.55
C LEU A 282 -50.36 33.53 -7.88
N SER A 283 -49.67 33.31 -8.99
CA SER A 283 -50.19 33.62 -10.33
C SER A 283 -51.41 32.76 -10.71
N CYS A 284 -51.42 31.49 -10.31
CA CYS A 284 -52.56 30.60 -10.56
C CYS A 284 -53.79 31.03 -9.76
N VAL A 285 -53.61 31.41 -8.49
CA VAL A 285 -54.70 31.95 -7.66
C VAL A 285 -55.20 33.29 -8.22
N TRP A 286 -54.29 34.16 -8.66
CA TRP A 286 -54.63 35.43 -9.31
C TRP A 286 -55.49 35.24 -10.56
N TYR A 287 -55.17 34.25 -11.40
CA TYR A 287 -56.00 33.90 -12.55
C TYR A 287 -57.38 33.37 -12.15
N VAL A 288 -57.46 32.48 -11.15
CA VAL A 288 -58.74 31.94 -10.66
C VAL A 288 -59.66 33.07 -10.16
N LEU A 289 -59.11 34.06 -9.45
CA LEU A 289 -59.88 35.24 -9.02
C LEU A 289 -60.36 36.08 -10.20
N GLY A 290 -59.51 36.27 -11.22
CA GLY A 290 -59.89 37.00 -12.44
C GLY A 290 -60.99 36.33 -13.25
N ASN A 291 -61.04 35.00 -13.25
CA ASN A 291 -62.07 34.22 -13.95
C ASN A 291 -63.38 34.11 -13.15
N TRP A 292 -63.38 34.48 -11.86
CA TRP A 292 -64.55 34.37 -10.99
C TRP A 292 -65.47 35.61 -11.08
N GLN A 293 -66.01 35.85 -12.27
CA GLN A 293 -66.79 37.06 -12.56
C GLN A 293 -68.08 37.17 -11.73
N SER A 294 -68.72 36.04 -11.39
CA SER A 294 -69.93 36.02 -10.52
C SER A 294 -69.68 36.46 -9.08
N GLY A 295 -68.41 36.50 -8.64
CA GLY A 295 -68.01 36.98 -7.32
C GLY A 295 -67.52 38.43 -7.29
N SER A 296 -67.48 39.11 -8.45
CA SER A 296 -67.07 40.52 -8.54
C SER A 296 -68.21 41.45 -8.12
N ASP A 297 -67.92 42.36 -7.21
CA ASP A 297 -68.82 43.41 -6.74
C ASP A 297 -68.95 44.57 -7.75
N THR A 298 -67.93 44.76 -8.60
CA THR A 298 -67.89 45.81 -9.64
C THR A 298 -68.35 45.31 -11.01
N GLY A 299 -68.50 44.00 -11.20
CA GLY A 299 -68.81 43.36 -12.49
C GLY A 299 -67.60 43.18 -13.42
N ASP A 300 -66.49 43.86 -13.11
CA ASP A 300 -65.21 43.78 -13.81
C ASP A 300 -64.17 43.00 -12.99
N THR A 301 -63.22 42.39 -13.70
CA THR A 301 -62.04 41.71 -13.14
C THR A 301 -60.79 42.16 -13.89
N TRP A 302 -59.61 41.86 -13.35
CA TRP A 302 -58.36 42.23 -14.03
C TRP A 302 -58.24 41.66 -15.46
N LEU A 303 -58.93 40.55 -15.75
CA LEU A 303 -59.01 39.96 -17.10
C LEU A 303 -59.91 40.76 -18.06
N THR A 304 -61.00 41.37 -17.57
CA THR A 304 -61.97 42.11 -18.40
C THR A 304 -61.54 43.54 -18.66
N THR A 305 -60.88 44.20 -17.70
CA THR A 305 -60.53 45.63 -17.78
C THR A 305 -59.49 45.96 -18.86
N GLY A 306 -58.64 45.01 -19.27
CA GLY A 306 -57.52 45.25 -20.21
C GLY A 306 -57.50 44.40 -21.48
N LYS A 307 -58.64 43.82 -21.90
CA LYS A 307 -58.75 42.89 -23.05
C LYS A 307 -57.89 41.62 -22.96
N TYR A 308 -57.46 41.21 -21.76
CA TYR A 308 -56.58 40.06 -21.56
C TYR A 308 -57.25 38.71 -21.83
N SER A 309 -58.57 38.61 -21.60
CA SER A 309 -59.38 37.39 -21.78
C SER A 309 -59.43 36.83 -23.22
N SER A 310 -59.00 37.62 -24.22
CA SER A 310 -59.01 37.23 -25.64
C SER A 310 -57.63 36.91 -26.22
N ALA A 311 -56.56 37.10 -25.44
CA ALA A 311 -55.17 36.98 -25.90
C ALA A 311 -54.61 35.55 -25.81
N GLY A 312 -55.35 34.62 -25.18
CA GLY A 312 -55.03 33.20 -25.10
C GLY A 312 -54.26 32.81 -23.83
N SER A 313 -54.37 31.53 -23.44
CA SER A 313 -53.95 31.02 -22.12
C SER A 313 -52.46 31.19 -21.81
N ARG A 314 -51.60 31.22 -22.83
CA ARG A 314 -50.15 31.47 -22.64
C ARG A 314 -49.88 32.91 -22.23
N TYR A 315 -50.54 33.86 -22.88
CA TYR A 315 -50.38 35.28 -22.57
C TYR A 315 -50.95 35.60 -21.20
N GLU A 316 -52.14 35.07 -20.88
CA GLU A 316 -52.75 35.18 -19.54
C GLU A 316 -51.83 34.64 -18.44
N TYR A 317 -51.25 33.45 -18.64
CA TYR A 317 -50.34 32.84 -17.67
C TYR A 317 -49.08 33.67 -17.45
N VAL A 318 -48.41 34.10 -18.54
CA VAL A 318 -47.19 34.90 -18.44
C VAL A 318 -47.47 36.26 -17.79
N THR A 319 -48.61 36.90 -18.10
CA THR A 319 -49.03 38.16 -17.48
C THR A 319 -49.35 37.98 -15.99
N ALA A 320 -50.04 36.91 -15.60
CA ALA A 320 -50.32 36.60 -14.19
C ALA A 320 -49.02 36.27 -13.42
N LEU A 321 -48.08 35.57 -14.04
CA LEU A 321 -46.78 35.25 -13.46
C LEU A 321 -45.92 36.51 -13.30
N HIS A 322 -45.93 37.40 -14.30
CA HIS A 322 -45.26 38.69 -14.23
C HIS A 322 -45.83 39.54 -13.08
N TRP A 323 -47.16 39.63 -12.97
CA TRP A 323 -47.83 40.31 -11.84
C TRP A 323 -47.36 39.73 -10.50
N ALA A 324 -47.39 38.40 -10.32
CA ALA A 324 -46.98 37.76 -9.07
C ALA A 324 -45.49 38.01 -8.73
N LEU A 325 -44.62 38.05 -9.75
CA LEU A 325 -43.20 38.35 -9.58
C LEU A 325 -42.96 39.81 -9.13
N THR A 326 -43.71 40.77 -9.69
CA THR A 326 -43.63 42.19 -9.29
C THR A 326 -44.12 42.45 -7.86
N GLN A 327 -44.83 41.51 -7.22
CA GLN A 327 -45.18 41.63 -5.81
C GLN A 327 -44.02 41.25 -4.87
N LEU A 328 -43.07 40.43 -5.33
CA LEU A 328 -41.88 40.07 -4.54
C LEU A 328 -40.78 41.14 -4.61
N THR A 329 -40.70 41.86 -5.73
CA THR A 329 -39.76 42.96 -5.96
C THR A 329 -40.54 44.14 -6.53
N PRO A 330 -40.54 45.32 -5.89
CA PRO A 330 -41.31 46.47 -6.37
C PRO A 330 -41.01 46.75 -7.84
N GLY A 331 -41.96 46.42 -8.71
CA GLY A 331 -41.84 46.52 -10.16
C GLY A 331 -43.07 47.19 -10.75
N SER A 332 -42.89 47.85 -11.90
CA SER A 332 -44.02 48.46 -12.62
C SER A 332 -44.90 47.37 -13.25
N MET A 333 -46.21 47.43 -13.00
CA MET A 333 -47.18 46.50 -13.57
C MET A 333 -48.41 47.25 -14.09
N GLU A 334 -48.88 46.87 -15.27
CA GLU A 334 -50.05 47.47 -15.94
C GLU A 334 -51.38 46.85 -15.50
N VAL A 335 -51.33 45.69 -14.83
CA VAL A 335 -52.51 44.97 -14.32
C VAL A 335 -52.86 45.48 -12.92
N VAL A 336 -54.08 45.99 -12.78
CA VAL A 336 -54.63 46.57 -11.54
C VAL A 336 -55.85 45.77 -11.10
N PRO A 337 -56.03 45.52 -9.79
CA PRO A 337 -57.24 44.86 -9.27
C PRO A 337 -58.50 45.72 -9.54
N ALA A 338 -59.55 45.10 -10.09
CA ALA A 338 -60.81 45.75 -10.44
C ALA A 338 -61.95 45.46 -9.45
N SER A 339 -61.86 44.37 -8.66
CA SER A 339 -62.84 43.98 -7.64
C SER A 339 -62.30 44.10 -6.20
N SER A 340 -63.19 44.16 -5.21
CA SER A 340 -62.79 44.20 -3.80
C SER A 340 -62.03 42.93 -3.36
N VAL A 341 -62.40 41.76 -3.89
CA VAL A 341 -61.73 40.47 -3.59
C VAL A 341 -60.31 40.46 -4.15
N GLU A 342 -60.13 40.91 -5.40
CA GLU A 342 -58.81 41.06 -6.01
C GLU A 342 -57.93 42.06 -5.24
N ARG A 343 -58.52 43.17 -4.75
CA ARG A 343 -57.79 44.15 -3.94
C ARG A 343 -57.32 43.58 -2.60
N ILE A 344 -58.18 42.85 -1.88
CA ILE A 344 -57.82 42.21 -0.61
C ILE A 344 -56.69 41.20 -0.85
N TYR A 345 -56.81 40.36 -1.88
CA TYR A 345 -55.76 39.41 -2.23
C TYR A 345 -54.45 40.11 -2.58
N ASN A 346 -54.50 41.17 -3.40
CA ASN A 346 -53.33 41.97 -3.75
C ASN A 346 -52.64 42.57 -2.51
N VAL A 347 -53.38 43.11 -1.54
CA VAL A 347 -52.81 43.62 -0.27
C VAL A 347 -52.11 42.52 0.52
N VAL A 348 -52.71 41.32 0.62
CA VAL A 348 -52.10 40.18 1.32
C VAL A 348 -50.81 39.74 0.61
N VAL A 349 -50.83 39.63 -0.71
CA VAL A 349 -49.66 39.23 -1.50
C VAL A 349 -48.56 40.29 -1.45
N LEU A 350 -48.89 41.58 -1.44
CA LEU A 350 -47.94 42.67 -1.25
C LEU A 350 -47.23 42.59 0.11
N LEU A 351 -47.98 42.38 1.21
CA LEU A 351 -47.38 42.22 2.54
C LEU A 351 -46.48 40.98 2.61
N MET A 352 -46.93 39.86 2.03
CA MET A 352 -46.12 38.64 1.95
C MET A 352 -44.87 38.85 1.09
N GLY A 353 -45.01 39.53 -0.05
CA GLY A 353 -43.92 39.83 -0.96
C GLY A 353 -42.87 40.74 -0.36
N LEU A 354 -43.27 41.71 0.47
CA LEU A 354 -42.33 42.52 1.26
C LEU A 354 -41.49 41.66 2.21
N VAL A 355 -42.11 40.72 2.94
CA VAL A 355 -41.41 39.82 3.88
C VAL A 355 -40.47 38.87 3.12
N VAL A 356 -40.98 38.22 2.07
CA VAL A 356 -40.21 37.25 1.28
C VAL A 356 -39.07 37.94 0.53
N GLY A 357 -39.34 39.06 -0.15
CA GLY A 357 -38.35 39.85 -0.86
C GLY A 357 -37.24 40.39 0.05
N SER A 358 -37.59 40.91 1.23
CA SER A 358 -36.59 41.37 2.21
C SER A 358 -35.72 40.23 2.73
N SER A 359 -36.32 39.06 3.03
CA SER A 359 -35.57 37.89 3.48
C SER A 359 -34.64 37.32 2.41
N LEU A 360 -35.03 37.38 1.13
CA LEU A 360 -34.20 36.99 0.00
C LEU A 360 -32.94 37.86 -0.08
N VAL A 361 -33.10 39.19 -0.02
CA VAL A 361 -31.96 40.11 -0.06
C VAL A 361 -31.01 39.87 1.13
N ALA A 362 -31.55 39.66 2.34
CA ALA A 362 -30.77 39.37 3.53
C ALA A 362 -29.96 38.06 3.40
N THR A 363 -30.60 36.98 2.92
CA THR A 363 -29.94 35.67 2.74
C THR A 363 -28.86 35.72 1.66
N LEU A 364 -29.13 36.34 0.51
CA LEU A 364 -28.11 36.55 -0.54
C LEU A 364 -26.92 37.37 -0.02
N SER A 365 -27.17 38.41 0.78
CA SER A 365 -26.12 39.24 1.38
C SER A 365 -25.25 38.47 2.38
N ALA A 366 -25.87 37.63 3.22
CA ALA A 366 -25.15 36.76 4.15
C ALA A 366 -24.26 35.76 3.41
N MET A 367 -24.78 35.13 2.36
CA MET A 367 -24.01 34.19 1.53
C MET A 367 -22.84 34.87 0.80
N MET A 368 -23.05 36.08 0.26
CA MET A 368 -21.99 36.85 -0.38
C MET A 368 -20.89 37.24 0.62
N THR A 369 -21.27 37.58 1.85
CA THR A 369 -20.32 37.88 2.94
C THR A 369 -19.49 36.66 3.29
N GLU A 370 -20.12 35.49 3.43
CA GLU A 370 -19.40 34.24 3.70
C GLU A 370 -18.41 33.88 2.58
N TYR A 371 -18.79 34.11 1.32
CA TYR A 371 -17.91 33.91 0.17
C TYR A 371 -16.72 34.87 0.17
N ARG A 372 -16.96 36.16 0.49
CA ARG A 372 -15.89 37.16 0.63
C ARG A 372 -14.90 36.78 1.74
N LEU A 373 -15.39 36.38 2.91
CA LEU A 373 -14.55 35.94 4.02
C LEU A 373 -13.67 34.73 3.65
N PHE A 374 -14.17 33.83 2.82
CA PHE A 374 -13.40 32.69 2.32
C PHE A 374 -12.25 33.11 1.39
N ILE A 375 -12.51 34.04 0.45
CA ILE A 375 -11.46 34.58 -0.43
C ILE A 375 -10.45 35.38 0.37
N GLU A 376 -10.93 36.22 1.29
CA GLU A 376 -10.12 37.12 2.09
C GLU A 376 -9.07 36.38 2.91
N LYS A 377 -9.40 35.21 3.48
CA LYS A 377 -8.43 34.40 4.23
C LYS A 377 -7.18 34.05 3.42
N SER A 378 -7.33 33.72 2.14
CA SER A 378 -6.19 33.38 1.27
C SER A 378 -5.38 34.62 0.89
N LEU A 379 -6.08 35.74 0.62
CA LEU A 379 -5.44 37.02 0.35
C LEU A 379 -4.69 37.56 1.57
N GLN A 380 -5.26 37.40 2.77
CA GLN A 380 -4.66 37.83 4.03
C GLN A 380 -3.33 37.10 4.28
N ASN A 381 -3.28 35.78 4.07
CA ASN A 381 -2.03 35.01 4.21
C ASN A 381 -0.96 35.46 3.20
N MET A 382 -1.34 35.76 1.95
CA MET A 382 -0.40 36.29 0.96
C MET A 382 0.09 37.70 1.32
N ARG A 383 -0.79 38.57 1.83
CA ARG A 383 -0.40 39.90 2.32
C ARG A 383 0.55 39.81 3.52
N GLN A 384 0.32 38.88 4.44
CA GLN A 384 1.24 38.63 5.56
C GLN A 384 2.63 38.20 5.08
N LEU A 385 2.70 37.34 4.05
CA LEU A 385 3.96 36.97 3.41
C LEU A 385 4.63 38.19 2.76
N ASP A 386 3.87 39.03 2.04
CA ASP A 386 4.39 40.25 1.43
C ASP A 386 5.00 41.19 2.47
N THR A 387 4.28 41.44 3.58
CA THR A 387 4.77 42.27 4.70
C THR A 387 6.02 41.68 5.36
N TYR A 388 6.08 40.36 5.54
CA TYR A 388 7.26 39.72 6.12
C TYR A 388 8.50 39.84 5.23
N LEU A 389 8.35 39.60 3.92
CA LEU A 389 9.46 39.69 2.96
C LEU A 389 10.02 41.11 2.85
N ASP A 390 9.14 42.11 2.92
CA ASP A 390 9.50 43.53 2.95
C ASP A 390 10.25 43.89 4.25
N GLN A 391 9.71 43.49 5.41
CA GLN A 391 10.34 43.71 6.73
C GLN A 391 11.69 43.00 6.87
N ALA A 392 11.85 41.84 6.24
CA ALA A 392 13.10 41.08 6.23
C ALA A 392 14.14 41.61 5.23
N GLY A 393 13.81 42.63 4.42
CA GLY A 393 14.72 43.23 3.44
C GLY A 393 15.14 42.27 2.32
N VAL A 394 14.27 41.34 1.93
CA VAL A 394 14.58 40.31 0.92
C VAL A 394 14.63 40.93 -0.48
N ALA A 395 15.66 40.58 -1.27
CA ALA A 395 15.78 41.03 -2.66
C ALA A 395 14.53 40.68 -3.49
N PRO A 396 14.07 41.54 -4.42
CA PRO A 396 12.81 41.37 -5.14
C PRO A 396 12.76 40.09 -5.98
N GLU A 397 13.89 39.62 -6.49
CA GLU A 397 14.01 38.37 -7.24
C GLU A 397 13.69 37.15 -6.37
N LEU A 398 14.29 37.07 -5.18
CA LEU A 398 14.03 35.99 -4.22
C LEU A 398 12.60 36.09 -3.67
N ALA A 399 12.09 37.29 -3.41
CA ALA A 399 10.72 37.50 -2.98
C ALA A 399 9.71 36.99 -4.03
N MET A 400 9.94 37.27 -5.32
CA MET A 400 9.10 36.76 -6.40
C MET A 400 9.20 35.24 -6.54
N ALA A 401 10.39 34.66 -6.43
CA ALA A 401 10.59 33.22 -6.44
C ALA A 401 9.80 32.53 -5.31
N ILE A 402 9.89 33.06 -4.09
CA ILE A 402 9.13 32.57 -2.93
C ILE A 402 7.61 32.67 -3.18
N LYS A 403 7.12 33.81 -3.69
CA LYS A 403 5.69 33.99 -3.99
C LYS A 403 5.20 33.00 -5.06
N LEU A 404 5.95 32.80 -6.14
CA LEU A 404 5.62 31.82 -7.19
C LEU A 404 5.60 30.40 -6.64
N GLN A 405 6.57 30.03 -5.79
CA GLN A 405 6.62 28.72 -5.15
C GLN A 405 5.43 28.50 -4.20
N VAL A 406 5.07 29.51 -3.40
CA VAL A 406 3.90 29.46 -2.51
C VAL A 406 2.60 29.34 -3.33
N GLN A 407 2.44 30.12 -4.39
CA GLN A 407 1.27 30.02 -5.26
C GLN A 407 1.16 28.66 -5.96
N SER A 408 2.27 28.13 -6.46
CA SER A 408 2.34 26.78 -7.02
C SER A 408 1.95 25.73 -5.98
N SER A 409 2.46 25.87 -4.75
CA SER A 409 2.16 24.99 -3.62
C SER A 409 0.70 25.05 -3.16
N ILE A 410 0.04 26.21 -3.29
CA ILE A 410 -1.40 26.37 -3.01
C ILE A 410 -2.26 25.70 -4.09
N LYS A 411 -1.83 25.76 -5.36
CA LYS A 411 -2.52 25.12 -6.49
C LYS A 411 -2.41 23.61 -6.47
N GLN A 412 -1.27 23.08 -6.01
CA GLN A 412 -1.11 21.63 -5.82
C GLN A 412 -2.01 21.17 -4.67
N ARG A 413 -2.85 20.15 -4.90
CA ARG A 413 -3.79 19.64 -3.89
C ARG A 413 -3.02 19.20 -2.65
N LYS A 414 -3.00 20.05 -1.63
CA LYS A 414 -2.32 19.76 -0.38
C LYS A 414 -3.11 18.72 0.41
N ARG A 415 -2.48 17.58 0.69
CA ARG A 415 -2.98 16.66 1.71
C ARG A 415 -2.94 17.41 3.05
N LEU A 416 -4.05 17.39 3.79
CA LEU A 416 -4.15 18.05 5.09
C LEU A 416 -3.18 17.38 6.08
N ARG A 417 -2.24 18.15 6.60
CA ARG A 417 -1.28 17.67 7.61
C ARG A 417 -1.88 17.77 9.00
N ALA A 418 -1.46 16.88 9.91
CA ALA A 418 -1.96 16.89 11.29
C ALA A 418 -1.77 18.26 11.97
N LYS A 419 -0.63 18.93 11.73
CA LYS A 419 -0.35 20.29 12.26
C LYS A 419 -1.25 21.38 11.68
N GLU A 420 -1.84 21.16 10.52
CA GLU A 420 -2.74 22.12 9.86
C GLU A 420 -4.19 21.96 10.32
N VAL A 421 -4.51 20.86 11.03
CA VAL A 421 -5.85 20.62 11.57
C VAL A 421 -5.93 21.23 12.97
N SER A 422 -6.52 22.42 13.05
CA SER A 422 -6.67 23.19 14.29
C SER A 422 -7.40 22.43 15.42
N TYR A 423 -8.26 21.46 15.10
CA TYR A 423 -8.98 20.68 16.12
C TYR A 423 -8.15 19.55 16.71
N LEU A 424 -7.09 19.08 16.03
CA LEU A 424 -6.25 18.03 16.59
C LEU A 424 -5.50 18.53 17.82
N SER A 425 -5.15 19.81 17.90
CA SER A 425 -4.51 20.40 19.09
C SER A 425 -5.42 20.38 20.33
N LEU A 426 -6.74 20.26 20.17
CA LEU A 426 -7.69 20.13 21.29
C LEU A 426 -7.80 18.70 21.83
N THR A 427 -7.29 17.71 21.09
CA THR A 427 -7.27 16.32 21.55
C THR A 427 -6.11 16.08 22.51
N SER A 428 -6.24 15.14 23.45
CA SER A 428 -5.18 14.83 24.41
C SER A 428 -3.91 14.35 23.71
N SER A 429 -2.74 14.66 24.28
CA SER A 429 -1.43 14.24 23.76
C SER A 429 -1.36 12.71 23.57
N SER A 430 -2.02 11.95 24.43
CA SER A 430 -2.16 10.50 24.31
C SER A 430 -2.88 10.05 23.04
N LEU A 431 -4.03 10.65 22.71
CA LEU A 431 -4.77 10.33 21.48
C LEU A 431 -3.99 10.76 20.23
N GLN A 432 -3.29 11.89 20.29
CA GLN A 432 -2.41 12.32 19.21
C GLN A 432 -1.28 11.32 18.96
N ARG A 433 -0.66 10.77 20.02
CA ARG A 433 0.38 9.72 19.90
C ARG A 433 -0.15 8.45 19.26
N VAL A 434 -1.35 8.01 19.66
CA VAL A 434 -1.99 6.83 19.07
C VAL A 434 -2.30 7.08 17.59
N LEU A 435 -2.90 8.22 17.25
CA LEU A 435 -3.18 8.60 15.85
C LEU A 435 -1.89 8.63 15.02
N ARG A 436 -0.83 9.25 15.54
CA ARG A 436 0.49 9.33 14.90
C ARG A 436 1.05 7.95 14.62
N THR A 437 1.00 7.06 15.61
CA THR A 437 1.51 5.70 15.49
C THR A 437 0.68 4.89 14.49
N GLN A 438 -0.64 4.99 14.53
CA GLN A 438 -1.51 4.33 13.54
C GLN A 438 -1.21 4.81 12.12
N THR A 439 -1.06 6.12 11.94
CA THR A 439 -0.77 6.73 10.64
C THR A 439 0.59 6.34 10.09
N CYS A 440 1.60 6.16 10.94
CA CYS A 440 2.98 5.81 10.55
C CYS A 440 3.25 4.29 10.51
N SER A 441 2.46 3.49 11.24
CA SER A 441 2.69 2.04 11.38
C SER A 441 2.68 1.32 10.04
N ARG A 442 1.87 1.79 9.08
CA ARG A 442 1.76 1.18 7.76
C ARG A 442 3.07 1.31 6.97
N GLN A 443 3.76 2.43 7.10
CA GLN A 443 4.97 2.74 6.36
C GLN A 443 6.17 1.99 6.95
N PHE A 444 6.25 1.88 8.29
CA PHE A 444 7.30 1.09 8.96
C PHE A 444 7.20 -0.41 8.72
N ARG A 445 6.00 -0.95 8.46
CA ARG A 445 5.81 -2.37 8.11
C ARG A 445 6.55 -2.80 6.84
N LEU A 446 6.90 -1.85 5.96
CA LEU A 446 7.64 -2.16 4.73
C LEU A 446 9.13 -2.39 4.98
N HIS A 447 9.67 -1.88 6.09
CA HIS A 447 11.07 -2.04 6.41
C HIS A 447 11.32 -3.35 7.17
N VAL A 448 12.29 -4.14 6.72
CA VAL A 448 12.58 -5.47 7.27
C VAL A 448 12.88 -5.41 8.77
N PHE A 449 13.80 -4.54 9.19
CA PHE A 449 14.15 -4.36 10.61
C PHE A 449 13.07 -3.66 11.44
N PHE A 450 12.65 -2.43 11.10
CA PHE A 450 11.68 -1.67 11.90
C PHE A 450 10.32 -2.36 12.06
N SER A 451 9.91 -3.20 11.10
CA SER A 451 8.68 -4.00 11.23
C SER A 451 8.74 -5.04 12.36
N GLY A 452 9.92 -5.61 12.64
CA GLY A 452 10.15 -6.52 13.76
C GLY A 452 10.42 -5.77 15.05
N TRP A 453 11.24 -4.72 15.00
CA TRP A 453 11.64 -3.93 16.15
C TRP A 453 10.44 -3.28 16.85
N GLY A 454 9.49 -2.73 16.07
CA GLY A 454 8.27 -2.12 16.62
C GLY A 454 7.36 -3.09 17.40
N ARG A 455 7.59 -4.41 17.32
CA ARG A 455 6.85 -5.45 18.06
C ARG A 455 7.53 -5.85 19.37
N ILE A 456 8.77 -5.47 19.60
CA ILE A 456 9.50 -5.80 20.83
C ILE A 456 8.93 -4.99 21.99
N ASP A 457 8.79 -3.68 21.80
CA ASP A 457 8.21 -2.76 22.78
C ASP A 457 7.31 -1.74 22.08
N ASN A 458 5.99 -1.92 22.24
CA ASN A 458 5.00 -1.00 21.70
C ASN A 458 5.16 0.42 22.25
N ASN A 459 5.51 0.58 23.53
CA ASN A 459 5.66 1.88 24.15
C ASN A 459 6.87 2.62 23.57
N CYS A 460 7.98 1.91 23.36
CA CYS A 460 9.15 2.42 22.66
C CYS A 460 8.78 2.88 21.25
N PHE A 461 8.04 2.05 20.50
CA PHE A 461 7.61 2.37 19.14
C PHE A 461 6.66 3.58 19.08
N HIS A 462 5.68 3.67 19.98
CA HIS A 462 4.79 4.82 20.11
C HIS A 462 5.58 6.10 20.40
N ASN A 463 6.56 6.03 21.30
CA ASN A 463 7.41 7.17 21.63
C ASN A 463 8.26 7.59 20.43
N PHE A 464 8.88 6.62 19.77
CA PHE A 464 9.67 6.80 18.56
C PHE A 464 8.87 7.50 17.45
N CYS A 465 7.65 7.04 17.14
CA CYS A 465 6.79 7.66 16.13
C CYS A 465 6.39 9.10 16.46
N SER A 466 6.34 9.45 17.75
CA SER A 466 5.92 10.78 18.20
C SER A 466 7.07 11.79 18.35
N VAL A 467 8.27 11.33 18.73
CA VAL A 467 9.41 12.21 19.06
C VAL A 467 10.50 12.17 17.99
N ALA A 468 10.92 10.98 17.55
CA ALA A 468 12.06 10.82 16.65
C ALA A 468 11.69 11.06 15.18
N LEU A 469 10.42 10.86 14.82
CA LEU A 469 9.93 10.96 13.45
C LEU A 469 9.41 12.37 13.11
N GLN A 470 10.11 13.04 12.21
CA GLN A 470 9.73 14.37 11.74
C GLN A 470 9.06 14.30 10.36
N ASP A 471 7.95 15.01 10.19
CA ASP A 471 7.34 15.22 8.87
C ASP A 471 8.05 16.36 8.17
N ARG A 472 8.66 16.10 7.01
CA ARG A 472 9.18 17.11 6.10
C ARG A 472 8.36 17.12 4.81
N PHE A 473 8.21 18.31 4.25
CA PHE A 473 7.49 18.50 3.01
C PHE A 473 8.40 19.24 2.04
N PHE A 474 8.55 18.67 0.85
CA PHE A 474 9.36 19.19 -0.23
C PHE A 474 8.45 19.49 -1.41
N THR A 475 8.60 20.67 -1.99
CA THR A 475 7.95 21.05 -3.25
C THR A 475 8.73 20.49 -4.43
N ALA A 476 8.12 20.46 -5.61
CA ALA A 476 8.80 19.96 -6.81
C ALA A 476 10.05 20.81 -7.12
N GLY A 477 11.20 20.16 -7.29
CA GLY A 477 12.51 20.78 -7.48
C GLY A 477 13.31 20.97 -6.19
N ASP A 478 12.70 20.84 -5.01
CA ASP A 478 13.42 21.02 -3.75
C ASP A 478 14.44 19.90 -3.52
N ILE A 479 15.55 20.27 -2.90
CA ILE A 479 16.66 19.37 -2.61
C ILE A 479 16.46 18.78 -1.21
N VAL A 480 16.45 17.45 -1.12
CA VAL A 480 16.33 16.73 0.15
C VAL A 480 17.70 16.64 0.83
N PHE A 481 18.73 16.28 0.08
CA PHE A 481 20.14 16.32 0.48
C PHE A 481 21.03 16.46 -0.76
N HIS A 482 22.23 16.99 -0.54
CA HIS A 482 23.23 17.23 -1.59
C HIS A 482 24.34 16.19 -1.55
N GLU A 483 24.97 15.95 -2.69
CA GLU A 483 26.24 15.24 -2.75
C GLU A 483 27.29 15.88 -1.84
N ALA A 484 28.14 15.05 -1.23
CA ALA A 484 29.16 15.40 -0.25
C ALA A 484 28.65 16.08 1.04
N SER A 485 27.34 16.19 1.23
CA SER A 485 26.77 16.69 2.49
C SER A 485 26.75 15.59 3.56
N GLN A 486 26.88 15.98 4.83
CA GLN A 486 26.91 15.04 5.94
C GLN A 486 25.53 14.38 6.14
N GLY A 487 25.48 13.05 6.05
CA GLY A 487 24.29 12.26 6.33
C GLY A 487 23.94 12.28 7.81
N ARG A 488 22.83 12.94 8.17
CA ARG A 488 22.33 13.06 9.56
C ARG A 488 20.95 12.44 9.78
N ALA A 489 20.32 11.93 8.73
CA ALA A 489 18.97 11.42 8.80
C ALA A 489 18.71 10.34 7.75
N MET A 490 17.82 9.41 8.11
CA MET A 490 17.18 8.50 7.17
C MET A 490 15.86 9.09 6.70
N HIS A 491 15.54 8.87 5.43
CA HIS A 491 14.38 9.43 4.76
C HIS A 491 13.45 8.32 4.25
N LEU A 492 12.15 8.48 4.44
CA LEU A 492 11.11 7.61 3.89
C LEU A 492 10.14 8.45 3.08
N VAL A 493 9.92 8.08 1.82
CA VAL A 493 8.92 8.70 0.97
C VAL A 493 7.54 8.26 1.43
N ALA A 494 6.84 9.10 2.20
CA ALA A 494 5.50 8.77 2.70
C ALA A 494 4.44 8.95 1.62
N HIS A 495 4.55 10.02 0.83
CA HIS A 495 3.72 10.29 -0.35
C HIS A 495 4.50 11.14 -1.35
N GLY A 496 4.37 10.86 -2.64
CA GLY A 496 5.05 11.59 -3.71
C GLY A 496 6.18 10.79 -4.35
N ARG A 497 7.21 11.48 -4.83
CA ARG A 497 8.32 10.86 -5.57
C ARG A 497 9.57 11.71 -5.47
N LEU A 498 10.68 11.06 -5.11
CA LEU A 498 12.02 11.65 -5.18
C LEU A 498 12.79 11.07 -6.36
N ASN A 499 13.69 11.85 -6.92
CA ASN A 499 14.64 11.45 -7.94
C ASN A 499 16.07 11.62 -7.39
N TYR A 500 16.87 10.58 -7.53
CA TYR A 500 18.27 10.56 -7.14
C TYR A 500 19.15 10.78 -8.37
N THR A 501 20.06 11.74 -8.27
CA THR A 501 21.10 11.98 -9.26
C THR A 501 22.43 11.52 -8.66
N PRO A 502 23.01 10.40 -9.16
CA PRO A 502 24.24 9.85 -8.63
C PRO A 502 25.44 10.78 -8.92
N GLY A 503 26.34 10.91 -7.95
CA GLY A 503 27.65 11.55 -8.13
C GLY A 503 28.63 10.64 -8.87
N GLU A 504 29.82 11.15 -9.19
CA GLU A 504 30.83 10.41 -9.97
C GLU A 504 31.33 9.14 -9.25
N ASP A 505 31.40 9.19 -7.92
CA ASP A 505 31.82 8.07 -7.07
C ASP A 505 30.70 7.05 -6.81
N ALA A 506 29.46 7.32 -7.25
CA ALA A 506 28.33 6.45 -7.01
C ALA A 506 28.32 5.26 -8.00
N PRO A 507 28.00 4.03 -7.53
CA PRO A 507 27.91 2.87 -8.42
C PRO A 507 26.80 3.03 -9.48
N GLU A 508 25.79 3.85 -9.19
CA GLU A 508 24.70 4.18 -10.11
C GLU A 508 25.07 5.23 -11.17
N TYR A 509 26.28 5.81 -11.15
CA TYR A 509 26.71 6.79 -12.16
C TYR A 509 26.59 6.25 -13.60
N THR A 510 26.76 4.94 -13.75
CA THR A 510 26.61 4.25 -15.05
C THR A 510 25.16 4.03 -15.48
N PHE A 511 24.17 4.30 -14.62
CA PHE A 511 22.77 4.08 -14.93
C PHE A 511 22.21 5.22 -15.77
N ALA A 512 21.31 4.89 -16.70
CA ALA A 512 20.57 5.93 -17.41
C ALA A 512 19.72 6.74 -16.41
N LEU A 513 19.64 8.06 -16.57
CA LEU A 513 18.82 8.94 -15.72
C LEU A 513 17.33 8.54 -15.65
N THR A 514 16.85 7.77 -16.62
CA THR A 514 15.49 7.22 -16.67
C THR A 514 15.34 5.88 -15.94
N ASP A 515 16.39 5.34 -15.33
CA ASP A 515 16.36 4.06 -14.63
C ASP A 515 15.43 4.14 -13.41
N SER A 516 14.52 3.16 -13.32
CA SER A 516 13.56 3.06 -12.23
C SER A 516 14.19 3.01 -10.83
N ARG A 517 15.46 2.57 -10.71
CA ARG A 517 16.20 2.48 -9.45
C ARG A 517 16.62 3.84 -8.91
N LEU A 518 16.76 4.85 -9.77
CA LEU A 518 17.06 6.23 -9.40
C LEU A 518 15.80 6.99 -8.96
N VAL A 519 14.63 6.40 -9.13
CA VAL A 519 13.34 6.99 -8.73
C VAL A 519 12.88 6.33 -7.43
N CYS A 520 12.66 7.14 -6.40
CA CYS A 520 12.17 6.68 -5.11
C CYS A 520 10.66 6.98 -4.99
N PRO A 521 9.77 6.01 -5.30
CA PRO A 521 8.34 6.13 -5.10
C PRO A 521 7.95 6.04 -3.62
N GLU A 522 6.66 6.21 -3.35
CA GLU A 522 6.06 6.00 -2.02
C GLU A 522 6.42 4.62 -1.41
N GLY A 523 6.83 4.66 -0.14
CA GLY A 523 7.23 3.48 0.65
C GLY A 523 8.72 3.15 0.60
N VAL A 524 9.51 3.84 -0.23
CA VAL A 524 10.96 3.60 -0.35
C VAL A 524 11.74 4.38 0.69
N TRP A 525 12.71 3.69 1.29
CA TRP A 525 13.66 4.23 2.26
C TRP A 525 14.95 4.67 1.56
N CYS A 526 15.52 5.78 2.01
CA CYS A 526 16.75 6.38 1.49
C CYS A 526 17.64 6.81 2.66
N SER A 527 18.95 6.76 2.44
CA SER A 527 20.02 7.12 3.36
C SER A 527 19.88 6.50 4.76
N GLU A 528 19.53 5.22 4.83
CA GLU A 528 19.57 4.48 6.09
C GLU A 528 20.98 4.41 6.67
N VAL A 529 21.99 4.33 5.79
CA VAL A 529 23.41 4.25 6.15
C VAL A 529 23.81 5.38 7.10
N ALA A 530 23.24 6.56 6.93
CA ALA A 530 23.49 7.74 7.77
C ALA A 530 23.08 7.56 9.24
N LEU A 531 22.20 6.60 9.56
CA LEU A 531 21.85 6.31 10.95
C LEU A 531 22.95 5.53 11.68
N TRP A 532 23.68 4.70 10.97
CA TRP A 532 24.55 3.67 11.54
C TRP A 532 26.04 3.96 11.36
N VAL A 533 26.39 4.68 10.31
CA VAL A 533 27.77 4.97 9.91
C VAL A 533 27.91 6.46 9.66
N LYS A 534 29.09 7.02 9.96
CA LYS A 534 29.42 8.39 9.53
C LYS A 534 29.40 8.41 7.99
N TRP A 535 28.37 9.05 7.45
CA TRP A 535 28.09 9.02 6.02
C TRP A 535 28.22 10.41 5.41
N SER A 536 28.77 10.44 4.20
CA SER A 536 28.69 11.59 3.30
C SER A 536 27.90 11.13 2.08
N HIS A 537 26.86 11.87 1.72
CA HIS A 537 26.01 11.51 0.59
C HIS A 537 26.83 11.44 -0.70
N ILE A 538 26.60 10.40 -1.51
CA ILE A 538 27.35 10.14 -2.75
C ILE A 538 26.58 10.69 -3.97
N GLY A 539 25.38 11.22 -3.77
CA GLY A 539 24.61 11.87 -4.80
C GLY A 539 23.61 12.87 -4.24
N THR A 540 22.90 13.54 -5.15
CA THR A 540 21.90 14.55 -4.80
C THR A 540 20.49 13.99 -4.93
N MET A 541 19.62 14.27 -3.97
CA MET A 541 18.23 13.82 -3.96
C MET A 541 17.28 15.00 -4.12
N LEU A 542 16.39 14.91 -5.12
CA LEU A 542 15.46 15.97 -5.50
C LEU A 542 14.01 15.49 -5.41
N ALA A 543 13.10 16.37 -4.99
CA ALA A 543 11.67 16.09 -5.05
C ALA A 543 11.16 16.29 -6.49
N ALA A 544 10.72 15.23 -7.16
CA ALA A 544 10.18 15.32 -8.52
C ALA A 544 8.80 15.99 -8.56
N VAL A 545 8.03 15.78 -7.49
CA VAL A 545 6.71 16.35 -7.24
C VAL A 545 6.63 16.81 -5.79
N ALA A 546 5.56 17.50 -5.39
CA ALA A 546 5.29 17.73 -3.98
C ALA A 546 5.29 16.39 -3.20
N THR A 547 6.26 16.25 -2.30
CA THR A 547 6.59 14.99 -1.64
C THR A 547 6.64 15.19 -0.13
N GLU A 548 5.91 14.33 0.58
CA GLU A 548 5.96 14.21 2.02
C GLU A 548 6.98 13.13 2.39
N VAL A 549 7.96 13.51 3.18
CA VAL A 549 9.08 12.64 3.59
C VAL A 549 9.08 12.55 5.11
N LEU A 550 9.05 11.33 5.62
CA LEU A 550 9.26 11.05 7.03
C LEU A 550 10.76 10.92 7.26
N THR A 551 11.30 11.75 8.17
CA THR A 551 12.73 11.78 8.46
C THR A 551 13.00 11.34 9.88
N ILE A 552 13.90 10.38 10.04
CA ILE A 552 14.38 9.92 11.35
C ILE A 552 15.70 10.63 11.61
N ASN A 553 15.72 11.51 12.61
CA ASN A 553 16.92 12.25 13.01
C ASN A 553 17.74 11.40 14.00
N THR A 554 19.05 11.28 13.77
CA THR A 554 19.96 10.50 14.62
C THR A 554 20.02 10.98 16.05
N ASP A 555 20.03 12.29 16.28
CA ASP A 555 20.34 12.87 17.58
C ASP A 555 19.13 12.81 18.51
N ALA A 556 17.96 13.19 18.00
CA ALA A 556 16.69 13.07 18.71
C ALA A 556 16.36 11.60 19.06
N TRP A 557 16.81 10.66 18.23
CA TRP A 557 16.57 9.25 18.46
C TRP A 557 17.44 8.67 19.58
N LYS A 558 18.74 9.01 19.62
CA LYS A 558 19.69 8.52 20.63
C LYS A 558 19.23 8.81 22.05
N GLU A 559 18.76 10.02 22.33
CA GLU A 559 18.30 10.41 23.68
C GLU A 559 17.10 9.60 24.16
N GLN A 560 16.19 9.23 23.26
CA GLN A 560 14.96 8.52 23.62
C GLN A 560 15.18 7.03 23.85
N LEU A 561 16.20 6.46 23.20
CA LEU A 561 16.49 5.04 23.27
C LEU A 561 16.96 4.60 24.66
N VAL A 562 17.64 5.47 25.41
CA VAL A 562 18.16 5.18 26.77
C VAL A 562 17.09 4.63 27.72
N ARG A 563 15.81 4.97 27.51
CA ARG A 563 14.69 4.55 28.36
C ARG A 563 14.23 3.10 28.15
N TYR A 564 14.71 2.41 27.11
CA TYR A 564 14.18 1.12 26.67
C TYR A 564 15.29 0.08 26.45
N SER A 565 15.74 -0.57 27.52
CA SER A 565 16.93 -1.45 27.51
C SER A 565 16.87 -2.62 26.51
N GLU A 566 15.76 -3.36 26.45
CA GLU A 566 15.61 -4.50 25.50
C GLU A 566 15.62 -4.02 24.04
N ALA A 567 14.97 -2.88 23.75
CA ALA A 567 14.93 -2.31 22.41
C ALA A 567 16.30 -1.75 21.96
N VAL A 568 17.08 -1.21 22.91
CA VAL A 568 18.44 -0.69 22.67
C VAL A 568 19.41 -1.81 22.32
N GLU A 569 19.37 -2.94 23.01
CA GLU A 569 20.28 -4.06 22.76
C GLU A 569 20.14 -4.58 21.32
N VAL A 570 18.90 -4.77 20.86
CA VAL A 570 18.60 -5.21 19.49
C VAL A 570 19.02 -4.18 18.46
N LEU A 571 18.80 -2.90 18.75
CA LEU A 571 19.18 -1.81 17.86
C LEU A 571 20.70 -1.66 17.75
N ALA A 572 21.42 -1.77 18.86
CA ALA A 572 22.87 -1.71 18.90
C ALA A 572 23.49 -2.89 18.15
N ASP A 573 22.89 -4.08 18.28
CA ASP A 573 23.26 -5.25 17.47
C ASP A 573 23.05 -5.02 15.97
N TYR A 574 21.92 -4.39 15.58
CA TYR A 574 21.66 -4.05 14.18
C TYR A 574 22.66 -3.03 13.66
N GLY A 575 22.95 -1.97 14.40
CA GLY A 575 23.97 -0.98 14.04
C GLY A 575 25.36 -1.62 13.87
N ARG A 576 25.76 -2.54 14.77
CA ARG A 576 27.02 -3.29 14.65
C ARG A 576 27.05 -4.19 13.41
N ALA A 577 25.96 -4.89 13.13
CA ALA A 577 25.84 -5.73 11.94
C ALA A 577 25.90 -4.90 10.65
N PHE A 578 25.24 -3.74 10.63
CA PHE A 578 25.26 -2.78 9.53
C PHE A 578 26.66 -2.23 9.29
N HIS A 579 27.34 -1.79 10.35
CA HIS A 579 28.72 -1.33 10.27
C HIS A 579 29.64 -2.41 9.69
N LYS A 580 29.54 -3.65 10.18
CA LYS A 580 30.34 -4.77 9.67
C LYS A 580 30.07 -5.03 8.18
N PHE A 581 28.81 -5.02 7.76
CA PHE A 581 28.40 -5.19 6.36
C PHE A 581 29.01 -4.13 5.42
N MET A 582 29.05 -2.86 5.87
CA MET A 582 29.64 -1.76 5.09
C MET A 582 31.17 -1.85 4.92
N HIS A 583 31.84 -2.60 5.79
CA HIS A 583 33.29 -2.88 5.72
C HIS A 583 33.62 -4.21 5.03
N GLU A 584 32.62 -5.00 4.63
CA GLU A 584 32.89 -6.21 3.85
C GLU A 584 33.43 -5.85 2.45
N PRO A 585 34.46 -6.56 1.97
CA PRO A 585 34.98 -6.35 0.62
C PRO A 585 33.88 -6.64 -0.40
N CYS A 586 33.80 -5.79 -1.44
CA CYS A 586 32.80 -5.86 -2.52
C CYS A 586 31.37 -5.42 -2.15
N THR A 587 31.11 -4.85 -0.96
CA THR A 587 29.82 -4.23 -0.65
C THR A 587 29.61 -2.96 -1.48
N VAL A 588 28.48 -2.88 -2.18
CA VAL A 588 28.07 -1.70 -2.95
C VAL A 588 27.62 -0.60 -1.97
N ARG A 589 28.26 0.56 -2.04
CA ARG A 589 27.96 1.72 -1.20
C ARG A 589 27.02 2.65 -1.95
N SER A 590 25.85 2.92 -1.39
CA SER A 590 24.84 3.78 -2.02
C SER A 590 23.99 4.49 -0.95
N ASP A 591 23.46 5.65 -1.32
CA ASP A 591 22.40 6.33 -0.56
C ASP A 591 21.05 5.60 -0.64
N LEU A 592 20.87 4.67 -1.58
CA LEU A 592 19.59 4.03 -1.86
C LEU A 592 19.51 2.62 -1.27
N ALA A 593 18.33 2.25 -0.79
CA ALA A 593 18.10 0.96 -0.13
C ALA A 593 18.29 -0.28 -1.02
N TRP A 594 18.33 -0.14 -2.35
CA TRP A 594 18.47 -1.29 -3.27
C TRP A 594 19.84 -1.98 -3.15
N ALA A 595 20.87 -1.26 -2.74
CA ALA A 595 22.21 -1.80 -2.53
C ALA A 595 22.33 -2.60 -1.21
N THR A 596 21.38 -2.41 -0.29
CA THR A 596 21.40 -3.02 1.05
C THR A 596 20.71 -4.36 1.05
N ASP A 597 21.45 -5.44 1.32
CA ASP A 597 20.86 -6.77 1.55
C ASP A 597 20.38 -6.89 3.00
N TYR A 598 19.13 -6.50 3.24
CA TYR A 598 18.50 -6.60 4.55
C TYR A 598 18.46 -8.02 5.11
N HIS A 599 18.40 -9.06 4.27
CA HIS A 599 18.35 -10.42 4.78
C HIS A 599 19.71 -10.82 5.36
N GLU A 600 20.80 -10.45 4.67
CA GLU A 600 22.16 -10.64 5.16
C GLU A 600 22.42 -9.88 6.48
N LEU A 601 21.95 -8.64 6.58
CA LEU A 601 22.00 -7.86 7.82
C LEU A 601 21.27 -8.54 8.98
N MET A 602 20.03 -8.99 8.74
CA MET A 602 19.22 -9.67 9.76
C MET A 602 19.85 -10.99 10.21
N PHE A 603 20.57 -11.70 9.32
CA PHE A 603 21.30 -12.91 9.68
C PHE A 603 22.55 -12.61 10.51
N GLY A 604 23.20 -11.47 10.29
CA GLY A 604 24.37 -11.01 11.05
C GLY A 604 24.09 -10.63 12.51
N LEU A 605 22.82 -10.45 12.89
CA LEU A 605 22.40 -10.18 14.27
C LEU A 605 22.75 -11.34 15.23
N HIS A 606 22.96 -11.02 16.50
CA HIS A 606 23.10 -12.04 17.55
C HIS A 606 21.84 -12.89 17.68
N VAL A 607 21.99 -14.15 18.11
CA VAL A 607 20.86 -15.02 18.44
C VAL A 607 19.84 -14.36 19.36
N SER A 608 20.25 -13.66 20.43
CA SER A 608 19.31 -13.00 21.34
C SER A 608 18.43 -11.98 20.63
N SER A 609 19.02 -11.16 19.76
CA SER A 609 18.32 -10.13 18.99
C SER A 609 17.39 -10.74 17.92
N ARG A 610 17.81 -11.83 17.28
CA ARG A 610 16.96 -12.58 16.33
C ARG A 610 15.76 -13.22 17.03
N ILE A 611 15.96 -13.79 18.22
CA ILE A 611 14.88 -14.31 19.06
C ILE A 611 13.90 -13.18 19.41
N ALA A 612 14.39 -12.05 19.90
CA ALA A 612 13.56 -10.89 20.27
C ALA A 612 12.70 -10.41 19.09
N LEU A 613 13.29 -10.25 17.90
CA LEU A 613 12.57 -9.81 16.69
C LEU A 613 11.55 -10.85 16.19
N SER A 614 11.81 -12.14 16.42
CA SER A 614 10.91 -13.24 16.01
C SER A 614 9.77 -13.51 17.00
N ARG A 615 9.90 -13.03 18.26
CA ARG A 615 8.93 -13.30 19.35
C ARG A 615 7.50 -12.93 18.95
N GLY A 616 7.28 -11.70 18.48
CA GLY A 616 5.95 -11.24 18.06
C GLY A 616 5.36 -12.00 16.87
N LEU A 617 6.20 -12.59 16.01
CA LEU A 617 5.72 -13.46 14.92
C LEU A 617 5.21 -14.80 15.48
N PHE A 618 5.96 -15.42 16.39
CA PHE A 618 5.57 -16.68 17.02
C PHE A 618 4.32 -16.53 17.90
N GLU A 619 4.21 -15.46 18.67
CA GLU A 619 3.00 -15.15 19.45
C GLU A 619 1.75 -15.00 18.56
N SER A 620 1.91 -14.39 17.38
CA SER A 620 0.84 -14.29 16.39
C SER A 620 0.48 -15.64 15.76
N LEU A 621 1.44 -16.55 15.59
CA LEU A 621 1.22 -17.89 15.04
C LEU A 621 0.55 -18.83 16.05
N ASP A 622 0.86 -18.67 17.34
CA ASP A 622 0.25 -19.44 18.44
C ASP A 622 -1.15 -18.96 18.84
N GLY A 623 -1.60 -17.83 18.28
CA GLY A 623 -2.92 -17.25 18.54
C GLY A 623 -3.05 -16.53 19.87
N GLN A 624 -1.93 -16.22 20.53
CA GLN A 624 -1.87 -15.46 21.79
C GLN A 624 -1.50 -13.97 21.60
N GLY A 625 -1.17 -13.54 20.38
CA GLY A 625 -0.77 -12.17 20.09
C GLY A 625 -1.87 -11.13 20.34
N SER A 626 -1.49 -9.98 20.90
CA SER A 626 -2.36 -8.83 21.11
C SER A 626 -2.93 -8.29 19.79
N HIS A 627 -4.20 -7.89 19.81
CA HIS A 627 -5.02 -7.53 18.65
C HIS A 627 -4.56 -6.28 17.86
N GLU A 628 -3.58 -5.52 18.35
CA GLU A 628 -3.23 -4.20 17.78
C GLU A 628 -2.42 -4.27 16.48
N TRP A 629 -1.64 -5.33 16.29
CA TRP A 629 -0.83 -5.54 15.09
C TRP A 629 -1.29 -6.72 14.23
N SER A 630 -2.33 -7.44 14.66
CA SER A 630 -2.92 -8.61 14.00
C SER A 630 -3.71 -8.30 12.71
N ASN A 631 -3.71 -7.04 12.26
CA ASN A 631 -3.98 -6.69 10.87
C ASN A 631 -2.83 -7.09 9.92
N ALA A 632 -1.88 -7.93 10.35
CA ALA A 632 -1.21 -8.84 9.44
C ALA A 632 -2.30 -9.63 8.70
N ARG A 633 -2.44 -9.37 7.39
CA ARG A 633 -3.21 -10.18 6.45
C ARG A 633 -3.23 -11.62 6.94
N LYS A 634 -4.41 -12.16 7.29
CA LYS A 634 -4.60 -13.54 7.77
C LYS A 634 -3.58 -14.43 7.07
N LEU A 635 -2.56 -14.89 7.80
CA LEU A 635 -1.57 -15.81 7.25
C LEU A 635 -2.33 -16.91 6.52
N LYS A 636 -2.02 -17.13 5.24
CA LYS A 636 -2.81 -18.04 4.39
C LYS A 636 -2.81 -19.47 4.93
N THR A 637 -1.75 -19.83 5.64
CA THR A 637 -1.48 -21.17 6.17
C THR A 637 -1.36 -21.13 7.68
N ARG A 638 -2.25 -21.85 8.37
CA ARG A 638 -2.06 -22.19 9.79
C ARG A 638 -1.02 -23.31 9.88
N LEU A 639 0.04 -23.09 10.66
CA LEU A 639 1.07 -24.09 10.91
C LEU A 639 0.69 -24.97 12.11
N PRO A 640 1.01 -26.28 12.10
CA PRO A 640 0.87 -27.12 13.27
C PRO A 640 1.77 -26.66 14.42
N ARG A 641 1.31 -26.75 15.68
CA ARG A 641 2.10 -26.36 16.87
C ARG A 641 3.47 -27.04 16.95
N ALA A 642 3.53 -28.34 16.64
CA ALA A 642 4.79 -29.08 16.61
C ALA A 642 5.79 -28.57 15.55
N THR A 643 5.33 -27.89 14.50
CA THR A 643 6.19 -27.23 13.51
C THR A 643 6.65 -25.88 14.04
N ILE A 644 5.77 -25.12 14.71
CA ILE A 644 6.09 -23.83 15.35
C ILE A 644 7.18 -24.02 16.42
N GLU A 645 7.04 -25.01 17.30
CA GLU A 645 8.03 -25.34 18.33
C GLU A 645 9.39 -25.70 17.74
N ARG A 646 9.42 -26.54 16.69
CA ARG A 646 10.66 -26.91 16.00
C ARG A 646 11.33 -25.73 15.29
N LEU A 647 10.55 -24.81 14.71
CA LEU A 647 11.08 -23.60 14.08
C LEU A 647 11.59 -22.61 15.14
N SER A 648 10.88 -22.46 16.24
CA SER A 648 11.30 -21.64 17.39
C SER A 648 12.65 -22.13 17.93
N GLU A 649 12.82 -23.45 18.10
CA GLU A 649 14.09 -24.03 18.53
C GLU A 649 15.23 -23.83 17.50
N GLU A 650 14.93 -23.87 16.20
CA GLU A 650 15.92 -23.62 15.16
C GLU A 650 16.40 -22.15 15.13
N VAL A 651 15.50 -21.21 15.44
CA VAL A 651 15.84 -19.79 15.66
C VAL A 651 16.64 -19.61 16.96
N ARG A 652 16.26 -20.30 18.05
CA ARG A 652 16.97 -20.25 19.34
C ARG A 652 18.39 -20.80 19.25
N THR A 653 18.60 -21.82 18.43
CA THR A 653 19.94 -22.39 18.16
C THR A 653 20.73 -21.59 17.11
N GLY A 654 20.17 -20.50 16.59
CA GLY A 654 20.84 -19.58 15.68
C GLY A 654 21.10 -20.11 14.27
N LYS A 655 20.48 -21.23 13.91
CA LYS A 655 20.67 -21.89 12.61
C LYS A 655 19.90 -21.19 11.49
N THR A 656 18.81 -20.50 11.81
CA THR A 656 17.90 -19.90 10.82
C THR A 656 17.26 -18.62 11.29
N VAL A 657 16.78 -17.83 10.33
CA VAL A 657 15.87 -16.71 10.55
C VAL A 657 14.52 -17.06 9.93
N VAL A 658 13.43 -16.64 10.58
CA VAL A 658 12.07 -16.83 10.08
C VAL A 658 11.45 -15.46 9.84
N GLY A 659 10.71 -15.31 8.75
CA GLY A 659 9.94 -14.11 8.46
C GLY A 659 8.73 -14.41 7.59
N VAL A 660 8.12 -13.37 7.04
CA VAL A 660 6.88 -13.49 6.27
C VAL A 660 7.09 -12.94 4.87
N VAL A 661 6.84 -13.76 3.85
CA VAL A 661 6.86 -13.37 2.43
C VAL A 661 5.52 -13.77 1.82
N ASP A 662 4.85 -12.84 1.14
CA ASP A 662 3.54 -13.09 0.50
C ASP A 662 2.44 -13.67 1.42
N GLN A 663 2.46 -13.27 2.70
CA GLN A 663 1.54 -13.76 3.76
C GLN A 663 1.76 -15.22 4.17
N GLU A 664 2.92 -15.79 3.86
CA GLU A 664 3.35 -17.11 4.29
C GLU A 664 4.62 -17.03 5.13
N VAL A 665 4.75 -17.93 6.11
CA VAL A 665 5.96 -18.04 6.91
C VAL A 665 7.05 -18.68 6.05
N VAL A 666 8.16 -17.97 5.90
CA VAL A 666 9.32 -18.43 5.15
C VAL A 666 10.53 -18.53 6.07
N ARG A 667 11.25 -19.64 5.93
CA ARG A 667 12.54 -19.88 6.60
C ARG A 667 13.67 -19.37 5.71
N PHE A 668 14.58 -18.57 6.25
CA PHE A 668 15.73 -18.05 5.52
C PHE A 668 17.00 -18.84 5.90
N THR A 669 17.78 -19.23 4.90
CA THR A 669 19.03 -19.97 5.09
C THR A 669 20.11 -19.42 4.18
N PHE A 670 21.31 -19.18 4.75
CA PHE A 670 22.45 -18.63 4.02
C PHE A 670 23.48 -19.73 3.77
N VAL A 671 23.92 -19.86 2.53
CA VAL A 671 24.82 -20.91 2.05
C VAL A 671 25.94 -20.27 1.26
N VAL A 672 27.15 -20.80 1.40
CA VAL A 672 28.26 -20.46 0.51
C VAL A 672 28.60 -21.68 -0.33
N ALA A 673 28.92 -21.46 -1.60
CA ALA A 673 29.29 -22.50 -2.53
C ALA A 673 30.48 -22.04 -3.37
N MET A 674 31.24 -22.97 -3.94
CA MET A 674 32.42 -22.69 -4.73
C MET A 674 32.35 -23.43 -6.08
N HIS A 675 32.64 -22.72 -7.16
CA HIS A 675 33.01 -23.34 -8.44
C HIS A 675 34.53 -23.46 -8.47
N ILE A 676 35.02 -24.67 -8.70
CA ILE A 676 36.45 -24.96 -8.76
C ILE A 676 36.75 -25.42 -10.18
N TYR A 677 37.59 -24.68 -10.89
CA TYR A 677 38.01 -24.96 -12.26
C TYR A 677 39.47 -25.45 -12.29
N LEU A 678 39.81 -26.20 -13.34
CA LEU A 678 41.20 -26.53 -13.64
C LEU A 678 41.83 -25.39 -14.46
N ALA A 679 43.00 -24.90 -14.06
CA ALA A 679 43.71 -23.85 -14.77
C ALA A 679 44.51 -24.44 -15.94
N ASP A 680 43.84 -24.73 -17.06
CA ASP A 680 44.49 -25.14 -18.31
C ASP A 680 44.94 -23.91 -19.14
N ALA A 681 45.75 -24.13 -20.18
CA ALA A 681 46.38 -23.08 -21.02
C ALA A 681 45.42 -22.03 -21.65
N GLY A 682 44.09 -22.20 -21.53
CA GLY A 682 43.07 -21.23 -21.96
C GLY A 682 42.30 -20.52 -20.84
N VAL A 683 42.37 -20.99 -19.58
CA VAL A 683 41.61 -20.43 -18.44
C VAL A 683 42.59 -19.83 -17.44
N THR A 684 42.69 -18.49 -17.43
CA THR A 684 43.59 -17.78 -16.51
C THR A 684 42.93 -17.57 -15.14
N HIS A 685 43.74 -17.37 -14.09
CA HIS A 685 43.27 -17.04 -12.73
C HIS A 685 42.45 -15.73 -12.63
N SER A 686 42.39 -14.96 -13.71
CA SER A 686 41.57 -13.75 -13.86
C SER A 686 40.41 -13.92 -14.84
N ALA A 687 40.09 -15.15 -15.26
CA ALA A 687 39.07 -15.41 -16.26
C ALA A 687 37.71 -14.85 -15.85
N SER A 688 37.07 -14.13 -16.77
CA SER A 688 35.74 -13.55 -16.56
C SER A 688 34.66 -14.64 -16.57
N SER A 689 33.50 -14.36 -15.99
CA SER A 689 32.36 -15.30 -15.99
C SER A 689 31.90 -15.73 -17.39
N LEU A 690 32.22 -14.96 -18.44
CA LEU A 690 31.95 -15.29 -19.84
C LEU A 690 32.96 -16.28 -20.43
N GLU A 691 34.22 -16.23 -19.99
CA GLU A 691 35.30 -17.12 -20.46
C GLU A 691 35.17 -18.52 -19.84
N LEU A 692 34.52 -18.63 -18.69
CA LEU A 692 34.27 -19.89 -17.98
C LEU A 692 33.03 -20.65 -18.52
N VAL A 693 32.36 -20.12 -19.54
CA VAL A 693 31.14 -20.71 -20.10
C VAL A 693 31.47 -21.95 -20.92
N GLY A 694 31.12 -23.12 -20.39
CA GLY A 694 31.32 -24.42 -21.06
C GLY A 694 32.43 -25.26 -20.45
N GLU A 695 33.24 -24.67 -19.57
CA GLU A 695 34.27 -25.38 -18.82
C GLU A 695 33.67 -26.31 -17.76
N ARG A 696 34.39 -27.39 -17.46
CA ARG A 696 34.00 -28.34 -16.41
C ARG A 696 34.51 -27.85 -15.05
N PHE A 697 33.67 -27.98 -14.04
CA PHE A 697 34.00 -27.64 -12.66
C PHE A 697 33.73 -28.80 -11.71
N LEU A 698 34.35 -28.74 -10.53
CA LEU A 698 34.26 -29.80 -9.54
C LEU A 698 32.92 -29.75 -8.78
N VAL A 699 32.16 -30.84 -8.82
CA VAL A 699 30.86 -31.00 -8.17
C VAL A 699 30.87 -32.15 -7.18
N LYS A 700 30.33 -31.95 -5.97
CA LYS A 700 30.18 -33.01 -4.97
C LYS A 700 29.02 -33.92 -5.37
N MET A 701 29.28 -35.23 -5.42
CA MET A 701 28.30 -36.27 -5.75
C MET A 701 27.85 -37.08 -4.53
N GLY A 702 28.67 -37.14 -3.49
CA GLY A 702 28.31 -37.80 -2.24
C GLY A 702 29.35 -37.65 -1.13
N GLU A 703 28.99 -38.09 0.07
CA GLU A 703 29.88 -38.17 1.23
C GLU A 703 29.67 -39.47 1.99
N VAL A 704 30.74 -40.01 2.56
CA VAL A 704 30.72 -41.25 3.32
C VAL A 704 30.77 -40.93 4.80
N ASP A 705 29.76 -41.38 5.55
CA ASP A 705 29.73 -41.25 7.01
C ASP A 705 30.81 -42.15 7.65
N ARG A 706 31.58 -41.60 8.58
CA ARG A 706 32.70 -42.29 9.24
C ARG A 706 32.24 -43.33 10.26
N ALA A 707 31.08 -43.14 10.88
CA ALA A 707 30.54 -44.01 11.92
C ALA A 707 29.69 -45.14 11.34
N THR A 708 28.86 -44.85 10.33
CA THR A 708 27.96 -45.86 9.73
C THR A 708 28.53 -46.47 8.45
N GLY A 709 29.48 -45.80 7.78
CA GLY A 709 29.94 -46.19 6.45
C GLY A 709 28.91 -45.98 5.34
N GLU A 710 27.75 -45.38 5.66
CA GLU A 710 26.71 -45.10 4.67
C GLU A 710 27.11 -43.93 3.77
N ILE A 711 26.78 -44.04 2.48
CA ILE A 711 27.05 -42.99 1.50
C ILE A 711 25.80 -42.14 1.31
N SER A 712 25.91 -40.87 1.70
CA SER A 712 24.91 -39.84 1.41
C SER A 712 25.16 -39.32 -0.01
N ALA A 713 24.22 -39.53 -0.92
CA ALA A 713 24.34 -39.14 -2.32
C ALA A 713 23.59 -37.82 -2.59
N GLY A 714 24.20 -36.96 -3.40
CA GLY A 714 23.58 -35.71 -3.83
C GLY A 714 24.51 -34.89 -4.71
N CYS A 715 23.97 -34.33 -5.78
CA CYS A 715 24.69 -33.47 -6.72
C CYS A 715 24.64 -32.01 -6.23
N LEU A 716 25.72 -31.54 -5.60
CA LEU A 716 25.80 -30.23 -4.96
C LEU A 716 27.16 -29.58 -5.24
N LEU A 717 27.19 -28.25 -5.34
CA LEU A 717 28.45 -27.52 -5.34
C LEU A 717 29.18 -27.70 -3.99
N PRO A 718 30.52 -27.78 -3.97
CA PRO A 718 31.31 -27.69 -2.74
C PRO A 718 30.91 -26.45 -1.95
N GLY A 719 30.50 -26.63 -0.69
CA GLY A 719 29.92 -25.52 0.05
C GLY A 719 29.38 -25.92 1.41
N THR A 720 29.04 -24.92 2.22
CA THR A 720 28.53 -25.12 3.57
C THR A 720 27.48 -24.06 3.91
N LYS A 721 26.67 -24.36 4.94
CA LYS A 721 25.78 -23.34 5.52
C LYS A 721 26.61 -22.38 6.38
N ARG A 722 26.27 -21.09 6.32
CA ARG A 722 26.89 -20.08 7.19
C ARG A 722 26.47 -20.32 8.64
N ARG A 723 27.42 -20.17 9.56
CA ARG A 723 27.19 -20.18 11.01
C ARG A 723 26.80 -18.79 11.50
N GLU A 724 26.40 -18.69 12.75
CA GLU A 724 26.06 -17.41 13.38
C GLU A 724 27.23 -16.41 13.26
N ARG A 725 26.92 -15.17 12.84
CA ARG A 725 27.86 -14.05 12.68
C ARG A 725 29.05 -14.30 11.73
N GLU A 726 29.04 -15.43 11.03
CA GLU A 726 30.05 -15.81 10.06
C GLU A 726 29.81 -15.05 8.75
N THR A 727 30.83 -14.35 8.25
CA THR A 727 30.77 -13.70 6.93
C THR A 727 30.77 -14.76 5.83
N SER A 728 30.33 -14.41 4.62
CA SER A 728 30.40 -15.31 3.47
C SER A 728 31.84 -15.80 3.22
N VAL A 729 32.81 -14.89 3.31
CA VAL A 729 34.24 -15.18 3.16
C VAL A 729 34.76 -16.12 4.26
N ALA A 730 34.40 -15.89 5.52
CA ALA A 730 34.82 -16.76 6.63
C ALA A 730 34.25 -18.18 6.49
N ALA A 731 32.99 -18.30 6.08
CA ALA A 731 32.35 -19.59 5.82
C ALA A 731 33.02 -20.33 4.65
N MET A 732 33.41 -19.59 3.60
CA MET A 732 34.13 -20.16 2.48
C MET A 732 35.51 -20.65 2.93
N ARG A 733 36.27 -19.82 3.64
CA ARG A 733 37.59 -20.21 4.19
C ARG A 733 37.51 -21.49 5.03
N ARG A 734 36.52 -21.60 5.92
CA ARG A 734 36.25 -22.83 6.69
C ARG A 734 35.95 -24.04 5.81
N THR A 735 35.24 -23.84 4.68
CA THR A 735 34.95 -24.91 3.73
C THR A 735 36.22 -25.35 3.01
N VAL A 736 37.06 -24.41 2.59
CA VAL A 736 38.34 -24.69 1.94
C VAL A 736 39.29 -25.44 2.88
N GLU A 737 39.49 -24.93 4.10
CA GLU A 737 40.42 -25.49 5.09
C GLU A 737 39.92 -26.82 5.70
N GLY A 738 38.61 -27.03 5.74
CA GLY A 738 38.00 -28.23 6.32
C GLY A 738 37.57 -29.26 5.28
N ASP A 739 36.58 -28.91 4.47
CA ASP A 739 35.89 -29.83 3.56
C ASP A 739 36.70 -30.14 2.29
N LEU A 740 37.59 -29.22 1.91
CA LEU A 740 38.48 -29.30 0.75
C LEU A 740 39.96 -29.25 1.17
N SER A 741 40.29 -29.66 2.41
CA SER A 741 41.64 -29.56 2.97
C SER A 741 42.72 -30.20 2.09
N GLY A 742 42.38 -31.29 1.38
CA GLY A 742 43.27 -31.95 0.42
C GLY A 742 43.57 -31.16 -0.86
N LEU A 743 42.79 -30.10 -1.15
CA LEU A 743 42.96 -29.19 -2.29
C LEU A 743 43.35 -27.77 -1.85
N ALA A 744 43.27 -27.45 -0.57
CA ALA A 744 43.45 -26.08 -0.07
C ALA A 744 44.82 -25.49 -0.40
N ALA A 745 45.88 -26.31 -0.47
CA ALA A 745 47.24 -25.86 -0.75
C ALA A 745 47.51 -25.57 -2.23
N SER A 746 46.75 -26.19 -3.15
CA SER A 746 46.90 -26.06 -4.60
C SER A 746 45.78 -25.23 -5.25
N MET A 747 44.90 -24.65 -4.43
CA MET A 747 43.76 -23.89 -4.90
C MET A 747 44.01 -22.39 -4.74
N ASP A 748 44.03 -21.67 -5.85
CA ASP A 748 44.03 -20.21 -5.88
C ASP A 748 42.58 -19.70 -5.86
N TRP A 749 42.22 -18.98 -4.80
CA TRP A 749 40.95 -18.27 -4.72
C TRP A 749 41.12 -16.97 -3.95
N LYS A 750 40.43 -15.92 -4.42
CA LYS A 750 40.42 -14.60 -3.78
C LYS A 750 39.03 -14.27 -3.25
N PRO A 751 38.93 -13.62 -2.08
CA PRO A 751 37.65 -13.15 -1.55
C PRO A 751 36.87 -12.26 -2.53
N SER A 752 37.59 -11.47 -3.34
CA SER A 752 37.04 -10.55 -4.36
C SER A 752 36.38 -11.25 -5.56
N ASN A 753 36.60 -12.57 -5.73
CA ASN A 753 36.07 -13.34 -6.85
C ASN A 753 34.66 -13.90 -6.54
N GLY A 754 34.18 -13.76 -5.30
CA GLY A 754 32.87 -14.25 -4.85
C GLY A 754 31.74 -13.26 -5.04
N ASN A 755 31.39 -12.94 -6.29
CA ASN A 755 30.46 -11.83 -6.57
C ASN A 755 29.05 -12.27 -7.01
N GLN A 756 28.79 -13.57 -7.19
CA GLN A 756 27.47 -14.02 -7.61
C GLN A 756 26.62 -14.43 -6.40
N LYS A 757 25.71 -13.55 -5.98
CA LYS A 757 24.65 -13.84 -5.01
C LYS A 757 23.40 -14.30 -5.78
N GLU A 758 22.85 -15.45 -5.41
CA GLU A 758 21.56 -15.94 -5.93
C GLU A 758 20.60 -16.22 -4.77
N ALA A 759 19.32 -15.93 -4.97
CA ALA A 759 18.26 -16.27 -4.03
C ALA A 759 17.26 -17.20 -4.73
N PHE A 760 16.94 -18.34 -4.11
CA PHE A 760 15.95 -19.27 -4.66
C PHE A 760 15.10 -19.89 -3.55
N MET A 761 13.86 -20.28 -3.88
CA MET A 761 12.94 -20.92 -2.95
C MET A 761 12.87 -22.43 -3.18
N LYS A 762 12.85 -23.19 -2.09
CA LYS A 762 12.62 -24.65 -2.08
C LYS A 762 11.76 -25.03 -0.89
N GLU A 763 10.88 -26.02 -1.05
CA GLU A 763 10.14 -26.57 0.09
C GLU A 763 11.08 -27.31 1.04
N SER A 764 10.92 -27.06 2.34
CA SER A 764 11.63 -27.81 3.36
C SER A 764 10.92 -29.16 3.59
N PRO A 765 11.59 -30.30 3.34
CA PRO A 765 11.02 -31.62 3.64
C PRO A 765 10.74 -31.80 5.14
N THR A 766 11.52 -31.14 5.98
CA THR A 766 11.49 -31.29 7.44
C THR A 766 10.33 -30.53 8.08
N TYR A 767 10.02 -29.34 7.56
CA TYR A 767 9.07 -28.40 8.17
C TYR A 767 7.78 -28.22 7.36
N GLY A 768 7.75 -28.66 6.09
CA GLY A 768 6.60 -28.44 5.21
C GLY A 768 6.33 -26.98 4.88
N ILE A 769 7.34 -26.11 5.06
CA ILE A 769 7.27 -24.67 4.72
C ILE A 769 8.29 -24.31 3.66
N ARG A 770 8.03 -23.23 2.92
CA ARG A 770 8.97 -22.70 1.95
C ARG A 770 10.22 -22.16 2.67
N THR A 771 11.38 -22.52 2.14
CA THR A 771 12.68 -22.01 2.58
C THR A 771 13.30 -21.20 1.46
N MET A 772 13.68 -19.97 1.76
CA MET A 772 14.47 -19.11 0.87
C MET A 772 15.96 -19.29 1.18
N TYR A 773 16.70 -19.71 0.16
CA TYR A 773 18.14 -19.92 0.22
C TYR A 773 18.83 -18.73 -0.42
N PHE A 774 19.68 -18.04 0.34
CA PHE A 774 20.63 -17.06 -0.18
C PHE A 774 21.97 -17.75 -0.35
N ARG A 775 22.41 -17.92 -1.59
CA ARG A 775 23.67 -18.56 -1.92
C ARG A 775 24.67 -17.55 -2.46
N THR A 776 25.83 -17.49 -1.83
CA THR A 776 27.00 -16.75 -2.33
C THR A 776 27.94 -17.73 -3.01
N LYS A 777 28.19 -17.54 -4.31
CA LYS A 777 29.12 -18.38 -5.08
C LYS A 777 30.49 -17.71 -5.17
N PHE A 778 31.52 -18.49 -4.86
CA PHE A 778 32.93 -18.15 -5.04
C PHE A 778 33.49 -18.93 -6.23
N THR A 779 34.52 -18.40 -6.87
CA THR A 779 35.31 -19.10 -7.88
C THR A 779 36.71 -19.37 -7.36
N GLY A 780 37.24 -20.55 -7.67
CA GLY A 780 38.63 -20.93 -7.40
C GLY A 780 39.20 -21.75 -8.54
N PHE A 781 40.52 -21.79 -8.60
CA PHE A 781 41.30 -22.42 -9.67
C PHE A 781 42.33 -23.38 -9.06
N ILE A 782 42.61 -24.48 -9.75
CA ILE A 782 43.62 -25.47 -9.36
C ILE A 782 44.56 -25.71 -10.55
N ASP A 783 45.87 -25.62 -10.29
CA ASP A 783 46.93 -25.67 -11.33
C ASP A 783 47.40 -27.09 -11.68
N SER A 784 47.06 -28.07 -10.84
CA SER A 784 47.56 -29.44 -10.93
C SER A 784 46.45 -30.43 -11.23
N ASP A 785 46.66 -31.31 -12.21
CA ASP A 785 45.76 -32.44 -12.49
C ASP A 785 45.57 -33.31 -11.24
N LEU A 786 44.33 -33.55 -10.86
CA LEU A 786 43.93 -34.31 -9.67
C LEU A 786 44.00 -35.83 -9.89
N ALA A 787 44.79 -36.29 -10.88
CA ALA A 787 44.96 -37.69 -11.23
C ALA A 787 45.29 -38.58 -10.00
N ALA A 788 46.12 -38.10 -9.07
CA ALA A 788 46.50 -38.81 -7.84
C ALA A 788 45.35 -38.98 -6.82
N LEU A 789 44.30 -38.15 -6.91
CA LEU A 789 43.10 -38.22 -6.07
C LEU A 789 41.92 -38.85 -6.82
N SER A 790 42.11 -39.28 -8.06
CA SER A 790 41.06 -39.81 -8.93
C SER A 790 40.99 -41.34 -8.88
N VAL A 791 39.76 -41.87 -8.86
CA VAL A 791 39.42 -43.30 -8.94
C VAL A 791 38.59 -43.53 -10.20
N PRO A 792 38.76 -44.64 -10.93
CA PRO A 792 37.93 -44.93 -12.10
C PRO A 792 36.44 -44.95 -11.75
N ALA A 793 35.63 -44.30 -12.58
CA ALA A 793 34.19 -44.27 -12.39
C ALA A 793 33.55 -45.66 -12.64
N PRO A 794 32.39 -45.97 -12.02
CA PRO A 794 31.66 -47.20 -12.28
C PRO A 794 31.25 -47.30 -13.76
N THR A 795 31.58 -48.42 -14.41
CA THR A 795 31.19 -48.72 -15.79
C THR A 795 29.77 -49.31 -15.91
N ALA A 796 29.13 -49.64 -14.79
CA ALA A 796 27.79 -50.21 -14.79
C ALA A 796 26.72 -49.11 -14.99
N ARG A 797 25.97 -49.19 -16.09
CA ARG A 797 24.89 -48.23 -16.37
C ARG A 797 23.80 -48.29 -15.29
N CYS A 798 23.39 -47.12 -14.80
CA CYS A 798 22.30 -47.02 -13.83
C CYS A 798 20.96 -47.38 -14.46
N LYS A 799 20.07 -47.99 -13.67
CA LYS A 799 18.77 -48.47 -14.14
C LYS A 799 17.74 -47.36 -13.92
N THR A 800 17.17 -46.85 -15.01
CA THR A 800 16.03 -45.93 -14.91
C THR A 800 14.86 -46.62 -14.22
N GLN A 801 14.14 -45.91 -13.35
CA GLN A 801 12.94 -46.44 -12.70
C GLN A 801 11.77 -46.38 -13.68
N CYS A 802 11.85 -47.15 -14.77
CA CYS A 802 10.68 -47.39 -15.61
C CYS A 802 9.91 -48.57 -15.01
N SER A 803 8.65 -48.33 -14.63
CA SER A 803 7.75 -49.37 -14.16
C SER A 803 7.66 -50.49 -15.20
N THR A 804 8.22 -51.66 -14.87
CA THR A 804 7.94 -52.91 -15.54
C THR A 804 6.47 -53.27 -15.28
N GLY A 805 5.59 -52.84 -16.18
CA GLY A 805 4.19 -53.20 -16.21
C GLY A 805 3.67 -52.97 -17.63
N THR A 806 3.52 -54.04 -18.40
CA THR A 806 3.18 -54.09 -19.83
C THR A 806 1.75 -53.62 -20.16
N VAL A 807 1.14 -52.73 -19.39
CA VAL A 807 -0.23 -52.28 -19.66
C VAL A 807 -0.34 -50.77 -19.43
N CYS A 808 -0.85 -50.08 -20.45
CA CYS A 808 -1.25 -48.67 -20.51
C CYS A 808 -0.20 -47.63 -20.98
N CYS A 809 0.16 -47.73 -22.27
CA CYS A 809 0.92 -46.72 -23.01
C CYS A 809 0.13 -45.43 -23.32
N LEU A 810 -1.19 -45.40 -23.06
CA LEU A 810 -2.10 -44.38 -23.59
C LEU A 810 -2.46 -43.25 -22.62
N LEU A 811 -1.96 -43.27 -21.37
CA LEU A 811 -2.21 -42.23 -20.37
C LEU A 811 -0.93 -41.85 -19.61
N ARG A 812 0.15 -41.55 -20.33
CA ARG A 812 1.36 -40.99 -19.69
C ARG A 812 1.13 -39.53 -19.34
N SER A 813 1.25 -39.19 -18.06
CA SER A 813 1.25 -37.79 -17.64
C SER A 813 2.53 -37.09 -18.13
N LYS A 814 2.44 -35.81 -18.49
CA LYS A 814 3.58 -34.99 -18.92
C LYS A 814 4.74 -35.02 -17.90
N ALA A 815 4.43 -35.06 -16.61
CA ALA A 815 5.40 -35.12 -15.53
C ALA A 815 6.19 -36.44 -15.48
N GLN A 816 5.55 -37.56 -15.85
CA GLN A 816 6.19 -38.87 -15.87
C GLN A 816 7.14 -39.01 -17.05
N ALA A 817 6.76 -38.51 -18.23
CA ALA A 817 7.64 -38.45 -19.39
C ALA A 817 8.87 -37.54 -19.14
N GLU A 818 8.69 -36.41 -18.47
CA GLU A 818 9.80 -35.53 -18.09
C GLU A 818 10.75 -36.19 -17.07
N ALA A 819 10.21 -36.93 -16.10
CA ALA A 819 11.02 -37.67 -15.14
C ALA A 819 11.85 -38.77 -15.81
N GLU A 820 11.26 -39.56 -16.71
CA GLU A 820 11.96 -40.60 -17.47
C GLU A 820 13.08 -40.01 -18.33
N ALA A 821 12.80 -38.96 -19.10
CA ALA A 821 13.79 -38.30 -19.96
C ALA A 821 14.98 -37.76 -19.16
N LYS A 822 14.74 -37.13 -17.99
CA LYS A 822 15.83 -36.64 -17.11
C LYS A 822 16.62 -37.78 -16.45
N GLN A 823 15.98 -38.91 -16.14
CA GLN A 823 16.68 -40.08 -15.61
C GLN A 823 17.57 -40.75 -16.67
N GLU A 824 17.12 -40.80 -17.93
CA GLU A 824 17.90 -41.32 -19.05
C GLU A 824 19.11 -40.44 -19.34
N LEU A 825 18.90 -39.12 -19.46
CA LEU A 825 20.00 -38.15 -19.57
C LEU A 825 20.99 -38.25 -18.41
N ALA A 826 20.51 -38.43 -17.17
CA ALA A 826 21.39 -38.61 -16.01
C ALA A 826 22.23 -39.90 -16.12
N ALA A 827 21.64 -41.00 -16.59
CA ALA A 827 22.35 -42.27 -16.78
C ALA A 827 23.43 -42.15 -17.87
N ASP A 828 23.13 -41.44 -18.97
CA ASP A 828 24.09 -41.21 -20.06
C ASP A 828 25.27 -40.35 -19.61
N ILE A 829 25.02 -39.31 -18.80
CA ILE A 829 26.10 -38.49 -18.21
C ILE A 829 27.00 -39.34 -17.33
N PHE A 830 26.44 -40.23 -16.51
CA PHE A 830 27.22 -41.12 -15.65
C PHE A 830 28.02 -42.18 -16.42
N GLU A 831 27.51 -42.64 -17.56
CA GLU A 831 28.22 -43.59 -18.43
C GLU A 831 29.41 -42.92 -19.13
N ALA A 832 29.32 -41.62 -19.42
CA ALA A 832 30.39 -40.82 -20.03
C ALA A 832 31.46 -40.32 -19.04
N LEU A 833 31.24 -40.46 -17.73
CA LEU A 833 32.21 -40.04 -16.71
C LEU A 833 33.36 -41.05 -16.61
N GLY A 834 34.59 -40.60 -16.80
CA GLY A 834 35.78 -41.47 -16.76
C GLY A 834 36.40 -41.65 -15.36
N SER A 835 36.31 -40.64 -14.49
CA SER A 835 36.97 -40.64 -13.18
C SER A 835 36.18 -39.88 -12.10
N VAL A 836 36.41 -40.25 -10.85
CA VAL A 836 35.81 -39.68 -9.64
C VAL A 836 36.93 -39.21 -8.72
N VAL A 837 36.92 -37.95 -8.33
CA VAL A 837 37.89 -37.37 -7.40
C VAL A 837 37.45 -37.65 -5.96
N VAL A 838 38.34 -38.23 -5.14
CA VAL A 838 38.06 -38.58 -3.75
C VAL A 838 38.90 -37.73 -2.81
N ILE A 839 38.24 -36.88 -2.02
CA ILE A 839 38.91 -36.01 -1.04
C ILE A 839 38.64 -36.56 0.36
N ARG A 840 39.69 -36.86 1.13
CA ARG A 840 39.56 -37.28 2.53
C ARG A 840 39.27 -36.08 3.43
N SER A 841 38.36 -36.26 4.38
CA SER A 841 38.06 -35.24 5.38
C SER A 841 39.02 -35.35 6.58
N PRO A 842 39.35 -34.23 7.26
CA PRO A 842 40.28 -34.21 8.40
C PRO A 842 39.92 -35.20 9.53
N PRO A 843 40.89 -35.64 10.35
CA PRO A 843 40.59 -36.45 11.54
C PRO A 843 39.71 -35.67 12.53
N GLY A 844 38.52 -36.20 12.87
CA GLY A 844 37.56 -35.57 13.79
C GLY A 844 36.23 -35.14 13.14
N THR A 845 36.09 -35.19 11.82
CA THR A 845 34.81 -34.93 11.12
C THR A 845 33.92 -36.18 11.08
N GLN A 846 32.59 -35.98 11.05
CA GLN A 846 31.63 -37.08 10.86
C GLN A 846 31.79 -37.80 9.52
N THR A 847 32.35 -37.14 8.51
CA THR A 847 32.61 -37.72 7.19
C THR A 847 34.03 -38.28 7.09
N SER A 848 34.18 -39.41 6.38
CA SER A 848 35.48 -40.02 6.09
C SER A 848 36.07 -39.47 4.79
N CYS A 849 35.30 -39.47 3.71
CA CYS A 849 35.67 -38.93 2.42
C CYS A 849 34.46 -38.35 1.67
N LYS A 850 34.75 -37.52 0.67
CA LYS A 850 33.77 -36.89 -0.22
C LYS A 850 34.12 -37.18 -1.67
N LEU A 851 33.11 -37.49 -2.46
CA LEU A 851 33.21 -37.87 -3.86
C LEU A 851 32.87 -36.67 -4.72
N TYR A 852 33.72 -36.38 -5.70
CA TYR A 852 33.55 -35.27 -6.62
C TYR A 852 33.72 -35.72 -8.08
N CYS A 853 33.05 -35.01 -9.00
CA CYS A 853 33.15 -35.24 -10.43
C CYS A 853 33.31 -33.92 -11.17
N TRP A 854 34.02 -33.96 -12.31
CA TRP A 854 34.12 -32.83 -13.23
C TRP A 854 32.87 -32.80 -14.12
N LEU A 855 32.05 -31.77 -13.96
CA LEU A 855 30.80 -31.60 -14.71
C LEU A 855 30.77 -30.23 -15.38
N SER A 856 30.19 -30.17 -16.57
CA SER A 856 29.77 -28.93 -17.21
C SER A 856 28.47 -28.41 -16.59
N GLU A 857 28.18 -27.13 -16.80
CA GLU A 857 26.94 -26.50 -16.27
C GLU A 857 25.67 -27.24 -16.72
N LYS A 858 25.62 -27.73 -17.97
CA LYS A 858 24.49 -28.51 -18.49
C LYS A 858 24.33 -29.85 -17.77
N GLU A 859 25.43 -30.56 -17.55
CA GLU A 859 25.44 -31.85 -16.84
C GLU A 859 25.02 -31.65 -15.38
N PHE A 860 25.53 -30.61 -14.72
CA PHE A 860 25.16 -30.24 -13.34
C PHE A 860 23.66 -29.93 -13.20
N GLN A 861 23.07 -29.16 -14.12
CA GLN A 861 21.64 -28.83 -14.09
C GLN A 861 20.74 -30.07 -14.25
N VAL A 862 21.14 -31.04 -15.05
CA VAL A 862 20.42 -32.32 -15.20
C VAL A 862 20.53 -33.14 -13.91
N LEU A 863 21.75 -33.34 -13.39
CA LEU A 863 22.00 -34.20 -12.23
C LEU A 863 21.51 -33.62 -10.90
N SER A 864 21.42 -32.29 -10.77
CA SER A 864 20.87 -31.62 -9.58
C SER A 864 19.33 -31.59 -9.54
N HIS A 865 18.66 -32.02 -10.61
CA HIS A 865 17.21 -32.05 -10.70
C HIS A 865 16.60 -33.15 -9.81
N LYS A 866 15.44 -32.88 -9.20
CA LYS A 866 14.73 -33.82 -8.30
C LYS A 866 14.47 -35.20 -8.91
N TYR A 867 14.24 -35.27 -10.22
CA TYR A 867 13.99 -36.53 -10.93
C TYR A 867 15.25 -37.39 -11.15
N ALA A 868 16.44 -36.80 -11.11
CA ALA A 868 17.72 -37.51 -11.27
C ALA A 868 18.24 -38.09 -9.94
N GLU A 869 17.71 -37.65 -8.79
CA GLU A 869 18.13 -38.08 -7.44
C GLU A 869 18.22 -39.62 -7.27
N PRO A 870 17.29 -40.46 -7.77
CA PRO A 870 17.40 -41.92 -7.65
C PRO A 870 18.58 -42.50 -8.44
N ILE A 871 18.90 -41.90 -9.59
CA ILE A 871 20.02 -42.33 -10.45
C ILE A 871 21.35 -41.95 -9.80
N VAL A 872 21.44 -40.75 -9.24
CA VAL A 872 22.61 -40.31 -8.47
C VAL A 872 22.86 -41.24 -7.28
N GLN A 873 21.82 -41.59 -6.52
CA GLN A 873 21.92 -42.55 -5.42
C GLN A 873 22.42 -43.93 -5.88
N GLN A 874 21.86 -44.43 -6.99
CA GLN A 874 22.28 -45.72 -7.54
C GLN A 874 23.74 -45.69 -7.99
N TRP A 875 24.17 -44.65 -8.69
CA TRP A 875 25.53 -44.52 -9.20
C TRP A 875 26.55 -44.41 -8.06
N VAL A 876 26.27 -43.56 -7.06
CA VAL A 876 27.15 -43.38 -5.90
C VAL A 876 27.35 -44.69 -5.13
N SER A 877 26.32 -45.53 -5.03
CA SER A 877 26.42 -46.84 -4.37
C SER A 877 27.29 -47.86 -5.12
N GLN A 878 27.58 -47.62 -6.41
CA GLN A 878 28.41 -48.49 -7.24
C GLN A 878 29.89 -48.07 -7.24
N VAL A 879 30.23 -46.91 -6.69
CA VAL A 879 31.61 -46.44 -6.57
C VAL A 879 32.37 -47.34 -5.60
N SER A 880 33.21 -48.22 -6.14
CA SER A 880 34.09 -49.08 -5.36
C SER A 880 35.31 -48.29 -4.88
N LEU A 881 35.33 -47.95 -3.60
CA LEU A 881 36.51 -47.38 -2.94
C LEU A 881 37.57 -48.49 -2.79
N SER A 882 38.70 -48.40 -3.52
CA SER A 882 39.75 -49.42 -3.46
C SER A 882 40.44 -49.46 -2.08
N ALA A 883 40.91 -50.64 -1.68
CA ALA A 883 41.56 -50.88 -0.39
C ALA A 883 42.89 -50.12 -0.20
N ASP A 884 43.52 -49.66 -1.28
CA ASP A 884 44.80 -48.93 -1.27
C ASP A 884 44.67 -47.50 -0.71
N PHE A 885 43.45 -47.00 -0.47
CA PHE A 885 43.23 -45.78 0.29
C PHE A 885 43.24 -45.99 1.82
N SER A 886 43.63 -47.17 2.31
CA SER A 886 43.85 -47.42 3.75
C SER A 886 45.28 -47.13 4.23
N THR A 887 46.25 -46.97 3.33
CA THR A 887 47.67 -46.77 3.68
C THR A 887 48.08 -45.30 3.68
N PHE A 888 47.54 -44.52 4.62
CA PHE A 888 48.19 -43.30 5.15
C PHE A 888 47.69 -43.10 6.58
N VAL A 889 48.09 -44.02 7.46
CA VAL A 889 48.00 -43.93 8.91
C VAL A 889 49.45 -44.01 9.41
N PRO A 890 49.94 -43.12 10.30
CA PRO A 890 51.24 -43.35 10.93
C PRO A 890 51.16 -44.65 11.73
N ALA A 891 52.10 -45.56 11.50
CA ALA A 891 52.12 -46.89 12.09
C ALA A 891 51.99 -46.87 13.62
N ASP A 892 51.04 -47.63 14.15
CA ASP A 892 51.07 -48.14 15.53
C ASP A 892 51.14 -49.68 15.44
N PRO A 893 52.21 -50.34 15.91
CA PRO A 893 52.45 -51.75 15.62
C PRO A 893 51.69 -52.63 16.62
N GLY A 894 50.51 -53.13 16.25
CA GLY A 894 49.82 -54.06 17.15
C GLY A 894 48.46 -54.59 16.72
N ARG A 895 48.38 -55.34 15.62
CA ARG A 895 47.68 -56.65 15.53
C ARG A 895 47.47 -57.09 14.09
N ALA A 896 47.97 -58.28 13.82
CA ALA A 896 47.73 -59.04 12.61
C ALA A 896 46.35 -59.74 12.61
N ALA A 897 45.91 -60.00 11.38
CA ALA A 897 45.04 -61.10 10.93
C ALA A 897 43.52 -61.01 11.23
N ILE A 898 42.70 -61.05 10.17
CA ILE A 898 42.14 -62.30 9.61
C ILE A 898 41.32 -61.95 8.35
N THR A 899 41.71 -62.53 7.23
CA THR A 899 40.97 -62.60 5.97
C THR A 899 39.77 -63.55 6.13
N ARG A 900 38.55 -63.15 5.72
CA ARG A 900 37.58 -64.06 5.08
C ARG A 900 36.40 -63.33 4.43
N GLN A 901 36.17 -63.69 3.16
CA GLN A 901 35.01 -63.39 2.32
C GLN A 901 33.68 -63.67 3.03
N ARG A 902 32.70 -62.77 2.87
CA ARG A 902 31.27 -63.13 2.84
C ARG A 902 30.52 -62.26 1.85
N THR A 903 30.09 -62.90 0.77
CA THR A 903 29.00 -62.50 -0.12
C THR A 903 27.76 -62.11 0.69
N PHE A 904 27.18 -60.92 0.44
CA PHE A 904 25.83 -60.60 0.90
C PHE A 904 24.87 -60.38 -0.27
N ARG A 905 23.87 -61.27 -0.27
CA ARG A 905 22.73 -61.38 -1.15
C ARG A 905 21.73 -60.28 -0.79
N PHE A 906 21.25 -59.53 -1.79
CA PHE A 906 20.06 -58.70 -1.64
C PHE A 906 18.88 -59.58 -1.21
N GLN A 907 18.40 -59.42 0.03
CA GLN A 907 17.08 -59.89 0.44
C GLN A 907 16.14 -58.69 0.48
N ASN A 908 15.33 -58.63 -0.57
CA ASN A 908 14.15 -57.80 -0.66
C ASN A 908 13.14 -58.30 0.38
N LYS A 909 13.01 -57.60 1.52
CA LYS A 909 11.90 -57.81 2.48
C LYS A 909 10.87 -56.71 2.29
N ARG A 910 9.99 -56.90 1.31
CA ARG A 910 8.57 -56.63 1.53
C ARG A 910 8.04 -57.81 2.35
N SER A 911 7.48 -57.53 3.52
CA SER A 911 6.53 -58.45 4.14
C SER A 911 5.39 -57.66 4.77
N PRO A 912 4.21 -58.29 4.87
CA PRO A 912 2.92 -57.65 4.81
C PRO A 912 2.34 -57.42 6.20
N LYS A 913 1.20 -56.72 6.22
CA LYS A 913 0.24 -56.78 7.33
C LYS A 913 -0.10 -58.24 7.64
N SER A 914 -0.06 -58.61 8.91
CA SER A 914 -0.88 -59.68 9.47
C SER A 914 -1.31 -59.32 10.89
N THR A 915 -2.61 -59.20 11.03
CA THR A 915 -3.41 -59.42 12.24
C THR A 915 -3.34 -60.87 12.70
N GLU A 916 -3.37 -61.11 14.02
CA GLU A 916 -3.98 -62.22 14.80
C GLU A 916 -3.43 -62.11 16.25
N ASP A 917 -4.24 -61.74 17.25
CA ASP A 917 -4.96 -62.60 18.21
C ASP A 917 -4.30 -62.41 19.62
N ALA A 918 -4.95 -62.36 20.79
CA ALA A 918 -6.25 -62.86 21.24
C ALA A 918 -6.74 -62.17 22.56
N ALA A 919 -8.06 -62.31 22.81
CA ALA A 919 -8.76 -62.49 24.10
C ALA A 919 -8.75 -61.37 25.17
N ALA A 920 -9.87 -60.66 25.37
CA ALA A 920 -10.93 -60.86 26.40
C ALA A 920 -10.83 -59.67 27.40
N GLU A 921 -11.84 -58.88 27.75
CA GLU A 921 -13.19 -59.18 28.27
C GLU A 921 -13.99 -57.86 28.39
N SER A 922 -15.31 -57.88 28.15
CA SER A 922 -16.40 -57.09 28.80
C SER A 922 -16.27 -55.54 28.92
N ASN A 923 -17.24 -54.65 28.64
CA ASN A 923 -18.70 -54.74 28.60
C ASN A 923 -19.27 -53.38 28.08
N LYS A 924 -20.40 -53.46 27.35
CA LYS A 924 -21.54 -52.51 27.31
C LYS A 924 -21.36 -51.03 26.94
N GLY A 925 -22.11 -50.62 25.91
CA GLY A 925 -22.73 -49.29 25.87
C GLY A 925 -23.08 -48.72 24.51
N GLU A 926 -24.01 -49.34 23.78
CA GLU A 926 -24.74 -48.68 22.68
C GLU A 926 -25.51 -47.45 23.20
N ARG A 927 -25.46 -46.32 22.48
CA ARG A 927 -26.63 -45.77 21.77
C ARG A 927 -26.33 -44.48 21.01
N SER A 928 -26.74 -44.54 19.74
CA SER A 928 -27.11 -43.47 18.80
C SER A 928 -27.27 -42.04 19.34
N LYS A 929 -26.70 -41.06 18.64
CA LYS A 929 -27.35 -40.37 17.50
C LYS A 929 -26.34 -39.49 16.78
#